data_AF-A0A6A2XGN5-F1
#
_entry.id   AF-A0A6A2XGN5-F1
#
_cell.length_a   1.000
_cell.length_b   1.000
_cell.length_c   1.000
_cell.angle_alpha   90.00
_cell.angle_beta   90.00
_cell.angle_gamma   90.00
#
_symmetry.space_group_name_H-M   'P 1'
#
loop_
_entity.id
_entity.type
_entity.pdbx_description
1 polymer ?
#
loop_
_entity_poly.entity_id
_entity_poly.type
_entity_poly.pdbx_seq_one_letter_code
_entity_poly.pdbx_strand_id
1 'polypeptide(L)'
;MACMKLGSKTDAFQRQGQAWFCTTGLPSDIVVEIGEMSFHLHKFPLLSRSGVMERLIAEASDEEEKCFICISDIPGGAKTFELVAKFCYGVKHELTASNVVYLLCAADHLEMTEEYGEGNLIVQTETFLNQVVLRNWKDSLRALQTCDDIISYADKLNITKRCIELLATKASTDPNLFGWPMMEQSGPMQSPGGSVLWNGISTGAKPKNTSLDWWYEDASSLSLPLYKRLISAMESCGIREEIIAGSLTFYAKKYLPGLIRRQGAKDSNSSASLAPVALGAPLSEEDQKILLEEIDRLLPIKKGLVSTKFLFGLLRTAMIIRASPSCISNFEKRIGLQLDKATLEDLLMPNFSYSMETLYNVDCVQRILEHFLAMDQIIGGATPCSADDGQIIGSPSLTPITMVAKLIDGYLAEVAPDVNLKLPKFQALAASVPEYARPLDDGLYRAIDIYLKSHPWLLESEREQLCRLMDCQKLSLEACTHAAQNERLPLRIVVQVLFFEQVQLRTSIAGCFLVSDNIDGSRQLRNGFAGSTDGGWTSTVRENQVLKVGMDNMRMRVSELEKECSNMTQEIEKLGRGKGPSSTWGTVSKKFGFKLKSQMCSAQENSISNQKNGNGKIEKVQEMKVEHKKYSSKDD
;
A
#
# COMPACT_ATOMS: atom_id res chain seq x y z
N MET A 1 18.44 -28.50 10.22
CA MET A 1 18.54 -29.03 8.84
C MET A 1 18.90 -30.48 8.94
N ALA A 2 18.24 -31.34 8.16
CA ALA A 2 18.56 -32.76 8.15
C ALA A 2 19.91 -33.04 7.46
N CYS A 3 20.62 -34.07 7.90
CA CYS A 3 21.84 -34.53 7.25
C CYS A 3 21.88 -36.06 7.16
N MET A 4 22.61 -36.58 6.18
CA MET A 4 22.89 -38.00 6.02
C MET A 4 24.41 -38.22 6.00
N LYS A 5 24.91 -39.09 6.86
CA LYS A 5 26.34 -39.42 6.95
C LYS A 5 26.67 -40.54 5.98
N LEU A 6 27.66 -40.32 5.12
CA LEU A 6 28.21 -41.31 4.21
C LEU A 6 29.65 -41.67 4.62
N GLY A 7 30.08 -42.89 4.31
CA GLY A 7 31.43 -43.38 4.60
C GLY A 7 31.64 -43.86 6.03
N SER A 8 32.73 -44.60 6.24
CA SER A 8 33.07 -45.20 7.54
C SER A 8 34.50 -44.87 8.00
N LYS A 9 35.39 -44.50 7.07
CA LYS A 9 36.79 -44.18 7.36
C LYS A 9 36.94 -42.77 7.92
N THR A 10 37.98 -42.56 8.72
CA THR A 10 38.38 -41.24 9.23
C THR A 10 38.90 -40.36 8.10
N ASP A 11 38.93 -39.04 8.32
CA ASP A 11 39.44 -38.11 7.31
C ASP A 11 40.93 -38.38 7.04
N ALA A 12 41.23 -38.68 5.78
CA ALA A 12 42.57 -38.95 5.28
C ALA A 12 43.04 -37.86 4.30
N PHE A 13 42.27 -36.78 4.15
CA PHE A 13 42.61 -35.67 3.26
C PHE A 13 43.23 -34.52 4.04
N GLN A 14 44.38 -34.04 3.58
CA GLN A 14 45.07 -32.89 4.14
C GLN A 14 45.24 -31.81 3.06
N ARG A 15 44.84 -30.57 3.38
CA ARG A 15 45.02 -29.43 2.49
C ARG A 15 46.34 -28.72 2.79
N GLN A 16 47.15 -28.51 1.76
CA GLN A 16 48.37 -27.73 1.81
C GLN A 16 48.33 -26.69 0.68
N GLY A 17 48.05 -25.43 1.02
CA GLY A 17 47.84 -24.37 0.02
C GLY A 17 46.70 -24.69 -0.95
N GLN A 18 47.00 -24.69 -2.24
CA GLN A 18 46.10 -25.02 -3.35
C GLN A 18 46.16 -26.51 -3.77
N ALA A 19 46.62 -27.39 -2.86
CA ALA A 19 46.71 -28.81 -3.10
C ALA A 19 46.07 -29.63 -1.97
N TRP A 20 45.36 -30.69 -2.34
CA TRP A 20 44.84 -31.71 -1.44
C TRP A 20 45.65 -32.99 -1.58
N PHE A 21 46.06 -33.56 -0.45
CA PHE A 21 46.82 -34.81 -0.38
C PHE A 21 46.03 -35.87 0.39
N CYS A 22 45.94 -37.06 -0.19
CA CYS A 22 45.37 -38.21 0.52
C CYS A 22 46.49 -38.99 1.24
N THR A 23 46.45 -39.02 2.58
CA THR A 23 47.47 -39.67 3.42
C THR A 23 47.10 -41.12 3.72
N THR A 24 47.05 -41.98 2.70
CA THR A 24 46.84 -43.43 2.83
C THR A 24 48.12 -44.21 3.17
N GLY A 25 49.27 -43.52 3.23
CA GLY A 25 50.59 -44.13 3.42
C GLY A 25 51.26 -44.61 2.13
N LEU A 26 50.59 -44.46 0.98
CA LEU A 26 51.15 -44.72 -0.35
C LEU A 26 51.39 -43.39 -1.10
N PRO A 27 52.35 -43.34 -2.04
CA PRO A 27 52.51 -42.18 -2.90
C PRO A 27 51.34 -42.07 -3.89
N SER A 28 50.91 -40.83 -4.17
CA SER A 28 49.86 -40.54 -5.16
C SER A 28 50.31 -40.92 -6.57
N ASP A 29 49.51 -41.70 -7.29
CA ASP A 29 49.76 -42.14 -8.68
C ASP A 29 48.95 -41.32 -9.72
N ILE A 30 48.13 -40.38 -9.25
CA ILE A 30 47.33 -39.47 -10.07
C ILE A 30 47.21 -38.08 -9.43
N VAL A 31 47.22 -37.04 -10.26
CA VAL A 31 46.85 -35.66 -9.91
C VAL A 31 45.64 -35.24 -10.73
N VAL A 32 44.58 -34.82 -10.05
CA VAL A 32 43.39 -34.25 -10.70
C VAL A 32 43.36 -32.75 -10.43
N GLU A 33 43.35 -31.94 -11.48
CA GLU A 33 43.23 -30.48 -11.40
C GLU A 33 41.81 -30.00 -11.69
N ILE A 34 41.31 -29.13 -10.82
CA ILE A 34 39.98 -28.52 -10.90
C ILE A 34 40.09 -27.05 -10.56
N GLY A 35 40.03 -26.21 -11.60
CA GLY A 35 40.30 -24.78 -11.46
C GLY A 35 41.70 -24.54 -10.92
N GLU A 36 41.81 -23.84 -9.79
CA GLU A 36 43.09 -23.55 -9.13
C GLU A 36 43.52 -24.61 -8.10
N MET A 37 42.76 -25.70 -7.95
CA MET A 37 43.01 -26.71 -6.93
C MET A 37 43.53 -28.01 -7.54
N SER A 38 44.61 -28.55 -6.98
CA SER A 38 45.16 -29.86 -7.35
C SER A 38 44.84 -30.92 -6.30
N PHE A 39 44.49 -32.12 -6.74
CA PHE A 39 44.15 -33.25 -5.88
C PHE A 39 45.11 -34.40 -6.15
N HIS A 40 45.98 -34.69 -5.20
CA HIS A 40 46.93 -35.80 -5.22
C HIS A 40 46.24 -37.06 -4.67
N LEU A 41 45.85 -37.95 -5.58
CA LEU A 41 44.97 -39.08 -5.33
C LEU A 41 45.60 -40.40 -5.80
N HIS A 42 44.78 -41.46 -5.80
CA HIS A 42 45.10 -42.81 -6.20
C HIS A 42 44.11 -43.24 -7.28
N LYS A 43 44.56 -43.91 -8.34
CA LYS A 43 43.72 -44.31 -9.48
C LYS A 43 42.57 -45.22 -9.05
N PHE A 44 42.85 -46.27 -8.28
CA PHE A 44 41.87 -47.33 -7.96
C PHE A 44 40.58 -46.83 -7.28
N PRO A 45 40.62 -45.99 -6.21
CA PRO A 45 39.40 -45.41 -5.63
C PRO A 45 38.52 -44.64 -6.64
N LEU A 46 39.12 -43.99 -7.63
CA LEU A 46 38.39 -43.19 -8.62
C LEU A 46 37.80 -44.08 -9.73
N LEU A 47 38.61 -45.00 -10.27
CA LEU A 47 38.20 -45.99 -11.28
C LEU A 47 37.02 -46.83 -10.80
N SER A 48 37.06 -47.25 -9.53
CA SER A 48 36.02 -48.09 -8.95
C SER A 48 34.70 -47.36 -8.68
N ARG A 49 34.56 -46.07 -9.03
CA ARG A 49 33.37 -45.26 -8.72
C ARG A 49 32.91 -44.29 -9.82
N SER A 50 33.71 -44.02 -10.84
CA SER A 50 33.40 -43.03 -11.88
C SER A 50 33.81 -43.50 -13.27
N GLY A 51 32.85 -43.55 -14.19
CA GLY A 51 33.10 -43.88 -15.60
C GLY A 51 33.87 -42.81 -16.36
N VAL A 52 33.69 -41.54 -16.01
CA VAL A 52 34.51 -40.46 -16.58
C VAL A 52 35.96 -40.58 -16.15
N MET A 53 36.22 -40.87 -14.87
CA MET A 53 37.59 -41.09 -14.40
C MET A 53 38.23 -42.32 -15.06
N GLU A 54 37.46 -43.39 -15.27
CA GLU A 54 37.94 -44.57 -16.01
C GLU A 54 38.41 -44.22 -17.42
N ARG A 55 37.59 -43.50 -18.19
CA ARG A 55 37.94 -43.07 -19.55
C ARG A 55 39.14 -42.13 -19.57
N LEU A 56 39.14 -41.08 -18.74
CA LEU A 56 40.23 -40.10 -18.72
C LEU A 56 41.56 -40.72 -18.27
N ILE A 57 41.54 -41.66 -17.31
CA ILE A 57 42.75 -42.37 -16.87
C ILE A 57 43.26 -43.31 -17.98
N ALA A 58 42.37 -43.99 -18.70
CA ALA A 58 42.75 -44.85 -19.81
C ALA A 58 43.41 -44.06 -20.94
N GLU A 59 42.85 -42.91 -21.31
CA GLU A 59 43.39 -42.01 -22.35
C GLU A 59 44.74 -41.39 -21.98
N ALA A 60 44.98 -41.12 -20.69
CA ALA A 60 46.23 -40.51 -20.22
C ALA A 60 47.38 -41.53 -19.99
N SER A 61 47.12 -42.83 -20.12
CA SER A 61 48.05 -43.88 -19.66
C SER A 61 49.20 -44.24 -20.61
N ASP A 62 49.33 -43.57 -21.76
CA ASP A 62 50.27 -43.99 -22.81
C ASP A 62 51.73 -43.54 -22.60
N GLU A 63 52.08 -42.52 -21.77
CA GLU A 63 53.46 -41.96 -21.79
C GLU A 63 54.13 -41.55 -20.45
N GLU A 64 53.48 -41.55 -19.27
CA GLU A 64 54.10 -41.02 -18.01
C GLU A 64 53.89 -41.88 -16.73
N GLU A 65 54.87 -41.86 -15.80
CA GLU A 65 54.82 -42.54 -14.48
C GLU A 65 53.70 -42.01 -13.57
N LYS A 66 53.26 -40.76 -13.76
CA LYS A 66 52.26 -40.09 -12.92
C LYS A 66 51.16 -39.49 -13.79
N CYS A 67 49.92 -39.96 -13.60
CA CYS A 67 48.79 -39.54 -14.42
C CYS A 67 48.33 -38.14 -14.01
N PHE A 68 48.18 -37.24 -14.98
CA PHE A 68 47.67 -35.89 -14.75
C PHE A 68 46.37 -35.70 -15.52
N ILE A 69 45.30 -35.31 -14.81
CA ILE A 69 43.97 -35.13 -15.40
C ILE A 69 43.47 -33.74 -15.04
N CYS A 70 43.06 -32.96 -16.03
CA CYS A 70 42.38 -31.70 -15.82
C CYS A 70 40.89 -31.88 -16.11
N ILE A 71 40.04 -31.58 -15.13
CA ILE A 71 38.59 -31.60 -15.32
C ILE A 71 38.09 -30.16 -15.24
N SER A 72 37.85 -29.57 -16.40
CA SER A 72 37.16 -28.30 -16.53
C SER A 72 35.67 -28.46 -16.19
N ASP A 73 35.08 -27.44 -15.55
CA ASP A 73 33.64 -27.28 -15.36
C ASP A 73 32.90 -28.28 -14.44
N ILE A 74 33.55 -28.82 -13.39
CA ILE A 74 32.83 -29.59 -12.35
C ILE A 74 31.76 -28.70 -11.66
N PRO A 75 30.50 -29.17 -11.57
CA PRO A 75 29.45 -28.46 -10.84
C PRO A 75 29.81 -28.17 -9.37
N GLY A 76 29.82 -26.90 -8.98
CA GLY A 76 30.24 -26.43 -7.64
C GLY A 76 31.76 -26.47 -7.38
N GLY A 77 32.56 -26.80 -8.40
CA GLY A 77 34.00 -26.68 -8.42
C GLY A 77 34.74 -27.59 -7.44
N ALA A 78 35.96 -27.18 -7.06
CA ALA A 78 36.88 -27.97 -6.25
C ALA A 78 36.30 -28.39 -4.88
N LYS A 79 35.43 -27.56 -4.27
CA LYS A 79 34.78 -27.89 -2.99
C LYS A 79 33.85 -29.09 -3.12
N THR A 80 33.10 -29.19 -4.21
CA THR A 80 32.25 -30.35 -4.49
C THR A 80 33.11 -31.57 -4.77
N PHE A 81 34.18 -31.42 -5.55
CA PHE A 81 35.06 -32.54 -5.86
C PHE A 81 35.80 -33.08 -4.64
N GLU A 82 36.11 -32.25 -3.64
CA GLU A 82 36.63 -32.74 -2.35
C GLU A 82 35.67 -33.78 -1.74
N LEU A 83 34.36 -33.52 -1.75
CA LEU A 83 33.36 -34.45 -1.24
C LEU A 83 33.22 -35.70 -2.13
N VAL A 84 33.30 -35.53 -3.46
CA VAL A 84 33.35 -36.66 -4.40
C VAL A 84 34.56 -37.56 -4.12
N ALA A 85 35.75 -36.97 -3.98
CA ALA A 85 36.96 -37.71 -3.65
C ALA A 85 36.82 -38.42 -2.30
N LYS A 86 36.30 -37.74 -1.27
CA LYS A 86 36.01 -38.38 0.03
C LYS A 86 35.06 -39.56 -0.12
N PHE A 87 34.02 -39.45 -0.95
CA PHE A 87 33.12 -40.57 -1.26
C PHE A 87 33.87 -41.75 -1.90
N CYS A 88 34.68 -41.51 -2.93
CA CYS A 88 35.45 -42.55 -3.61
C CYS A 88 36.37 -43.34 -2.66
N TYR A 89 36.91 -42.68 -1.64
CA TYR A 89 37.79 -43.31 -0.65
C TYR A 89 37.02 -43.97 0.53
N GLY A 90 35.71 -43.77 0.61
CA GLY A 90 34.88 -44.21 1.74
C GLY A 90 35.10 -43.39 3.02
N VAL A 91 35.61 -42.16 2.87
CA VAL A 91 35.83 -41.22 3.97
C VAL A 91 34.51 -40.61 4.43
N LYS A 92 34.36 -40.48 5.75
CA LYS A 92 33.18 -39.88 6.37
C LYS A 92 32.95 -38.45 5.88
N HIS A 93 31.76 -38.20 5.34
CA HIS A 93 31.28 -36.86 5.01
C HIS A 93 29.76 -36.79 5.15
N GLU A 94 29.20 -35.58 5.15
CA GLU A 94 27.78 -35.34 5.37
C GLU A 94 27.10 -34.76 4.13
N LEU A 95 25.98 -35.36 3.74
CA LEU A 95 25.02 -34.79 2.81
C LEU A 95 24.07 -33.87 3.56
N THR A 96 23.87 -32.67 3.01
CA THR A 96 23.04 -31.61 3.57
C THR A 96 22.29 -30.91 2.44
N ALA A 97 21.26 -30.13 2.77
CA ALA A 97 20.53 -29.33 1.77
C ALA A 97 21.43 -28.33 1.02
N SER A 98 22.55 -27.91 1.62
CA SER A 98 23.49 -26.95 1.04
C SER A 98 24.49 -27.56 0.06
N ASN A 99 24.67 -28.89 0.04
CA ASN A 99 25.65 -29.55 -0.83
C ASN A 99 25.08 -30.64 -1.75
N VAL A 100 23.89 -31.16 -1.46
CA VAL A 100 23.29 -32.29 -2.21
C VAL A 100 23.12 -31.98 -3.70
N VAL A 101 22.72 -30.75 -4.06
CA VAL A 101 22.49 -30.36 -5.47
C VAL A 101 23.81 -30.36 -6.23
N TYR A 102 24.86 -29.78 -5.66
CA TYR A 102 26.20 -29.81 -6.25
C TYR A 102 26.70 -31.25 -6.42
N LEU A 103 26.56 -32.09 -5.40
CA LEU A 103 27.01 -33.47 -5.44
C LEU A 103 26.23 -34.31 -6.44
N LEU A 104 24.91 -34.10 -6.56
CA LEU A 104 24.08 -34.81 -7.53
C LEU A 104 24.48 -34.40 -8.97
N CYS A 105 24.65 -33.10 -9.23
CA CYS A 105 25.13 -32.62 -10.52
C CYS A 105 26.54 -33.11 -10.86
N ALA A 106 27.45 -33.13 -9.88
CA ALA A 106 28.81 -33.64 -10.06
C ALA A 106 28.83 -35.16 -10.27
N ALA A 107 27.97 -35.91 -9.57
CA ALA A 107 27.82 -37.36 -9.74
C ALA A 107 27.28 -37.72 -11.13
N ASP A 108 26.30 -36.97 -11.65
CA ASP A 108 25.85 -37.09 -13.05
C ASP A 108 26.99 -36.78 -14.02
N HIS A 109 27.69 -35.67 -13.82
CA HIS A 109 28.78 -35.24 -14.68
C HIS A 109 29.93 -36.24 -14.73
N LEU A 110 30.25 -36.90 -13.61
CA LEU A 110 31.32 -37.89 -13.49
C LEU A 110 30.87 -39.33 -13.75
N GLU A 111 29.61 -39.54 -14.15
CA GLU A 111 29.02 -40.86 -14.39
C GLU A 111 29.21 -41.81 -13.19
N MET A 112 28.94 -41.32 -11.98
CA MET A 112 29.04 -42.09 -10.74
C MET A 112 27.77 -42.91 -10.48
N THR A 113 27.50 -43.84 -11.40
CA THR A 113 26.29 -44.68 -11.44
C THR A 113 26.52 -46.04 -10.75
N GLU A 114 25.45 -46.82 -10.58
CA GLU A 114 25.53 -48.17 -10.02
C GLU A 114 26.35 -49.14 -10.88
N GLU A 115 26.61 -48.82 -12.16
CA GLU A 115 27.50 -49.60 -13.04
C GLU A 115 28.93 -49.63 -12.49
N TYR A 116 29.34 -48.55 -11.81
CA TYR A 116 30.65 -48.40 -11.17
C TYR A 116 30.57 -48.66 -9.67
N GLY A 117 29.64 -49.52 -9.22
CA GLY A 117 29.61 -50.04 -7.85
C GLY A 117 28.33 -49.70 -7.10
N GLU A 118 27.89 -50.63 -6.26
CA GLU A 118 26.63 -50.53 -5.52
C GLU A 118 26.59 -49.33 -4.57
N GLY A 119 25.42 -48.67 -4.54
CA GLY A 119 25.13 -47.52 -3.71
C GLY A 119 26.01 -46.32 -4.03
N ASN A 120 26.27 -46.07 -5.31
CA ASN A 120 27.13 -44.99 -5.79
C ASN A 120 26.53 -43.61 -5.50
N LEU A 121 27.34 -42.56 -5.68
CA LEU A 121 27.03 -41.22 -5.21
C LEU A 121 25.72 -40.67 -5.80
N ILE A 122 25.40 -40.99 -7.06
CA ILE A 122 24.16 -40.52 -7.70
C ILE A 122 22.91 -41.04 -6.97
N VAL A 123 22.87 -42.33 -6.62
CA VAL A 123 21.74 -42.96 -5.93
C VAL A 123 21.63 -42.44 -4.49
N GLN A 124 22.76 -42.27 -3.80
CA GLN A 124 22.78 -41.75 -2.43
C GLN A 124 22.25 -40.31 -2.37
N THR A 125 22.72 -39.45 -3.27
CA THR A 125 22.31 -38.04 -3.34
C THR A 125 20.86 -37.90 -3.79
N GLU A 126 20.41 -38.69 -4.77
CA GLU A 126 19.02 -38.68 -5.23
C GLU A 126 18.05 -39.19 -4.15
N THR A 127 18.43 -40.25 -3.43
CA THR A 127 17.65 -40.78 -2.31
C THR A 127 17.51 -39.74 -1.20
N PHE A 128 18.61 -39.09 -0.81
CA PHE A 128 18.59 -38.04 0.20
C PHE A 128 17.76 -36.82 -0.23
N LEU A 129 17.92 -36.39 -1.49
CA LEU A 129 17.12 -35.29 -2.05
C LEU A 129 15.62 -35.63 -1.95
N ASN A 130 15.20 -36.80 -2.44
CA ASN A 130 13.79 -37.21 -2.48
C ASN A 130 13.16 -37.50 -1.11
N GLN A 131 13.87 -38.22 -0.26
CA GLN A 131 13.31 -38.76 0.98
C GLN A 131 13.45 -37.79 2.15
N VAL A 132 14.42 -36.88 2.11
CA VAL A 132 14.72 -35.98 3.22
C VAL A 132 14.49 -34.52 2.83
N VAL A 133 15.25 -34.00 1.86
CA VAL A 133 15.29 -32.57 1.54
C VAL A 133 13.94 -32.09 1.00
N LEU A 134 13.40 -32.79 0.01
CA LEU A 134 12.12 -32.50 -0.64
C LEU A 134 10.90 -32.70 0.28
N ARG A 135 11.09 -33.35 1.43
CA ARG A 135 10.05 -33.52 2.45
C ARG A 135 9.98 -32.33 3.40
N ASN A 136 11.07 -31.60 3.63
CA ASN A 136 11.14 -30.46 4.54
C ASN A 136 11.15 -29.12 3.79
N TRP A 137 10.30 -28.16 4.20
CA TRP A 137 10.21 -26.83 3.56
C TRP A 137 11.56 -26.07 3.55
N LYS A 138 12.22 -25.95 4.71
CA LYS A 138 13.45 -25.18 4.86
C LYS A 138 14.60 -25.81 4.09
N ASP A 139 14.69 -27.15 4.11
CA ASP A 139 15.72 -27.88 3.37
C ASP A 139 15.47 -27.80 1.86
N SER A 140 14.21 -27.90 1.39
CA SER A 140 13.83 -27.69 -0.02
C SER A 140 14.18 -26.28 -0.51
N LEU A 141 13.92 -25.26 0.30
CA LEU A 141 14.27 -23.87 0.00
C LEU A 141 15.79 -23.69 -0.09
N ARG A 142 16.54 -24.28 0.84
CA ARG A 142 18.01 -24.23 0.81
C ARG A 142 18.58 -24.91 -0.43
N ALA A 143 18.05 -26.07 -0.80
CA ALA A 143 18.46 -26.78 -2.02
C ALA A 143 18.08 -25.99 -3.29
N LEU A 144 16.96 -25.27 -3.28
CA LEU A 144 16.62 -24.38 -4.39
C LEU A 144 17.61 -23.22 -4.52
N GLN A 145 18.06 -22.63 -3.41
CA GLN A 145 19.05 -21.55 -3.42
C GLN A 145 20.41 -21.99 -3.98
N THR A 146 20.84 -23.22 -3.72
CA THR A 146 22.10 -23.73 -4.28
C THR A 146 22.01 -23.98 -5.79
N CYS A 147 20.81 -23.99 -6.38
CA CYS A 147 20.66 -24.05 -7.82
C CYS A 147 21.06 -22.73 -8.51
N ASP A 148 21.08 -21.58 -7.82
CA ASP A 148 21.44 -20.29 -8.45
C ASP A 148 22.85 -20.35 -9.07
N ASP A 149 23.81 -20.96 -8.39
CA ASP A 149 25.21 -21.00 -8.82
C ASP A 149 25.45 -22.00 -9.98
N ILE A 150 24.55 -22.97 -10.18
CA ILE A 150 24.69 -24.07 -11.15
C ILE A 150 23.38 -24.36 -11.92
N ILE A 151 22.63 -23.30 -12.23
CA ILE A 151 21.25 -23.42 -12.72
C ILE A 151 21.12 -24.27 -13.99
N SER A 152 22.10 -24.22 -14.89
CA SER A 152 22.12 -25.02 -16.12
C SER A 152 22.17 -26.53 -15.84
N TYR A 153 23.04 -26.95 -14.92
CA TYR A 153 23.14 -28.35 -14.49
C TYR A 153 21.91 -28.79 -13.71
N ALA A 154 21.42 -27.93 -12.81
CA ALA A 154 20.24 -28.23 -11.99
C ALA A 154 18.95 -28.34 -12.83
N ASP A 155 18.78 -27.49 -13.86
CA ASP A 155 17.65 -27.56 -14.79
C ASP A 155 17.73 -28.82 -15.68
N LYS A 156 18.92 -29.23 -16.15
CA LYS A 156 19.13 -30.50 -16.90
C LYS A 156 18.61 -31.72 -16.12
N LEU A 157 18.87 -31.74 -14.81
CA LEU A 157 18.44 -32.82 -13.90
C LEU A 157 17.04 -32.58 -13.29
N ASN A 158 16.32 -31.54 -13.74
CA ASN A 158 15.01 -31.13 -13.23
C ASN A 158 14.97 -30.87 -11.70
N ILE A 159 16.11 -30.58 -11.06
CA ILE A 159 16.19 -30.37 -9.61
C ILE A 159 15.44 -29.10 -9.22
N THR A 160 15.69 -28.00 -9.95
CA THR A 160 15.05 -26.71 -9.72
C THR A 160 13.53 -26.82 -9.84
N LYS A 161 13.03 -27.49 -10.88
CA LYS A 161 11.61 -27.76 -11.08
C LYS A 161 11.00 -28.55 -9.92
N ARG A 162 11.64 -29.65 -9.51
CA ARG A 162 11.17 -30.50 -8.39
C ARG A 162 11.10 -29.72 -7.08
N CYS A 163 12.13 -28.93 -6.76
CA CYS A 163 12.12 -28.08 -5.56
C CYS A 163 10.98 -27.05 -5.60
N ILE A 164 10.77 -26.39 -6.74
CA ILE A 164 9.72 -25.37 -6.91
C ILE A 164 8.32 -25.98 -6.80
N GLU A 165 8.05 -27.10 -7.48
CA GLU A 165 6.75 -27.79 -7.41
C GLU A 165 6.45 -28.25 -5.98
N LEU A 166 7.46 -28.71 -5.25
CA LEU A 166 7.28 -29.12 -3.86
C LEU A 166 7.07 -27.95 -2.90
N LEU A 167 7.74 -26.82 -3.11
CA LEU A 167 7.46 -25.61 -2.34
C LEU A 167 6.05 -25.09 -2.67
N ALA A 168 5.66 -25.03 -3.93
CA ALA A 168 4.34 -24.59 -4.35
C ALA A 168 3.22 -25.47 -3.77
N THR A 169 3.37 -26.80 -3.83
CA THR A 169 2.39 -27.74 -3.24
C THR A 169 2.32 -27.63 -1.72
N LYS A 170 3.45 -27.49 -1.02
CA LYS A 170 3.47 -27.27 0.44
C LYS A 170 2.82 -25.94 0.82
N ALA A 171 3.08 -24.87 0.08
CA ALA A 171 2.47 -23.55 0.32
C ALA A 171 0.96 -23.54 0.03
N SER A 172 0.49 -24.39 -0.88
CA SER A 172 -0.93 -24.56 -1.21
C SER A 172 -1.69 -25.40 -0.17
N THR A 173 -0.98 -26.15 0.68
CA THR A 173 -1.58 -27.00 1.70
C THR A 173 -1.71 -26.22 3.01
N ASP A 174 -2.85 -26.29 3.71
CA ASP A 174 -3.04 -25.63 5.00
C ASP A 174 -1.98 -26.11 6.01
N PRO A 175 -1.13 -25.23 6.56
CA PRO A 175 -0.13 -25.58 7.55
C PRO A 175 -0.72 -26.26 8.80
N ASN A 176 -2.01 -26.02 9.08
CA ASN A 176 -2.70 -26.58 10.24
C ASN A 176 -3.20 -28.03 10.02
N LEU A 177 -3.29 -28.50 8.77
CA LEU A 177 -3.82 -29.85 8.47
C LEU A 177 -2.75 -30.95 8.58
N PHE A 178 -1.48 -30.57 8.55
CA PHE A 178 -0.37 -31.50 8.70
C PHE A 178 0.49 -31.00 9.85
N GLY A 179 0.74 -31.82 10.86
CA GLY A 179 1.58 -31.48 12.02
C GLY A 179 3.05 -31.31 11.64
N TRP A 180 3.35 -30.31 10.81
CA TRP A 180 4.71 -29.93 10.44
C TRP A 180 5.42 -29.44 11.70
N PRO A 181 6.64 -29.91 11.99
CA PRO A 181 7.42 -29.40 13.11
C PRO A 181 7.91 -28.00 12.76
N MET A 182 7.09 -26.96 12.94
CA MET A 182 7.55 -25.58 12.91
C MET A 182 8.04 -25.18 14.30
N MET A 183 9.37 -25.13 14.43
CA MET A 183 10.05 -24.54 15.57
C MET A 183 9.92 -23.00 15.48
N GLU A 184 9.24 -22.46 16.49
CA GLU A 184 9.48 -21.18 17.19
C GLU A 184 9.94 -19.98 16.36
N GLN A 185 8.99 -19.10 16.02
CA GLN A 185 9.27 -17.67 15.96
C GLN A 185 9.51 -17.18 17.39
N SER A 186 10.65 -16.53 17.59
CA SER A 186 11.21 -16.08 18.86
C SER A 186 10.21 -15.31 19.73
N GLY A 187 9.81 -15.94 20.82
CA GLY A 187 9.22 -15.33 22.01
C GLY A 187 9.46 -16.28 23.19
N PRO A 188 9.80 -15.77 24.40
CA PRO A 188 10.12 -16.65 25.51
C PRO A 188 8.90 -17.53 25.84
N MET A 189 9.09 -18.85 25.74
CA MET A 189 8.13 -19.85 26.21
C MET A 189 7.82 -19.60 27.69
N GLN A 190 6.66 -19.01 27.96
CA GLN A 190 6.00 -19.09 29.25
C GLN A 190 4.67 -19.80 28.98
N SER A 191 4.66 -21.11 29.20
CA SER A 191 3.39 -21.81 29.41
C SER A 191 3.06 -21.80 30.89
N PRO A 192 1.76 -21.72 31.20
CA PRO A 192 1.20 -22.80 31.98
C PRO A 192 -0.02 -23.36 31.26
N GLY A 193 0.19 -24.44 30.50
CA GLY A 193 -0.87 -25.38 30.16
C GLY A 193 -1.15 -25.60 28.67
N GLY A 194 -0.40 -26.51 28.04
CA GLY A 194 -0.92 -27.33 26.94
C GLY A 194 -0.01 -27.47 25.72
N SER A 195 0.81 -28.52 25.71
CA SER A 195 1.29 -29.13 24.46
C SER A 195 0.07 -29.57 23.62
N VAL A 196 0.11 -29.32 22.31
CA VAL A 196 -0.95 -29.65 21.34
C VAL A 196 -1.10 -31.18 21.17
N LEU A 197 -0.13 -31.98 21.62
CA LEU A 197 -0.23 -33.43 21.60
C LEU A 197 0.30 -34.01 22.91
N TRP A 198 -0.58 -34.66 23.68
CA TRP A 198 -0.20 -35.65 24.67
C TRP A 198 -1.02 -36.93 24.42
N ASN A 199 -0.32 -38.02 24.08
CA ASN A 199 -0.89 -39.36 23.90
C ASN A 199 -2.18 -39.46 23.04
N GLY A 200 -2.24 -38.76 21.90
CA GLY A 200 -3.33 -38.95 20.92
C GLY A 200 -4.70 -38.40 21.34
N ILE A 201 -4.79 -37.58 22.39
CA ILE A 201 -6.02 -36.88 22.78
C ILE A 201 -5.81 -35.38 22.59
N SER A 202 -6.58 -34.77 21.69
CA SER A 202 -6.54 -33.34 21.41
C SER A 202 -6.94 -32.54 22.66
N THR A 203 -6.01 -31.79 23.25
CA THR A 203 -6.36 -30.72 24.17
C THR A 203 -6.93 -29.59 23.32
N GLY A 204 -8.11 -29.05 23.67
CA GLY A 204 -8.87 -28.08 22.87
C GLY A 204 -8.20 -26.71 22.62
N ALA A 205 -6.87 -26.62 22.69
CA ALA A 205 -6.10 -25.47 22.26
C ALA A 205 -6.13 -25.40 20.72
N LYS A 206 -6.96 -24.50 20.19
CA LYS A 206 -6.91 -24.15 18.76
C LYS A 206 -5.49 -23.67 18.42
N PRO A 207 -4.85 -24.22 17.37
CA PRO A 207 -3.66 -23.59 16.81
C PRO A 207 -4.00 -22.12 16.53
N LYS A 208 -3.16 -21.19 16.98
CA LYS A 208 -3.27 -19.81 16.52
C LYS A 208 -3.16 -19.87 15.00
N ASN A 209 -4.21 -19.45 14.28
CA ASN A 209 -4.27 -19.43 12.83
C ASN A 209 -2.92 -18.98 12.27
N THR A 210 -2.17 -19.89 11.64
CA THR A 210 -0.98 -19.53 10.88
C THR A 210 -1.38 -18.45 9.89
N SER A 211 -0.78 -17.28 10.02
CA SER A 211 -1.02 -16.19 9.10
C SER A 211 -0.68 -16.63 7.68
N LEU A 212 -1.48 -16.20 6.69
CA LEU A 212 -1.35 -16.63 5.30
C LEU A 212 0.01 -16.25 4.66
N ASP A 213 0.80 -15.44 5.37
CA ASP A 213 2.12 -14.89 5.00
C ASP A 213 3.31 -15.66 5.61
N TRP A 214 3.09 -16.82 6.25
CA TRP A 214 4.12 -17.57 6.98
C TRP A 214 5.39 -17.89 6.16
N TRP A 215 5.27 -17.96 4.83
CA TRP A 215 6.36 -18.30 3.91
C TRP A 215 6.98 -17.09 3.20
N TYR A 216 6.46 -15.88 3.39
CA TYR A 216 6.91 -14.70 2.61
C TYR A 216 8.38 -14.38 2.85
N GLU A 217 8.82 -14.42 4.10
CA GLU A 217 10.22 -14.16 4.45
C GLU A 217 11.15 -15.17 3.78
N ASP A 218 10.77 -16.45 3.82
CA ASP A 218 11.51 -17.54 3.21
C ASP A 218 11.60 -17.39 1.68
N ALA A 219 10.47 -17.19 1.00
CA ALA A 219 10.46 -16.98 -0.44
C ALA A 219 11.23 -15.71 -0.85
N SER A 220 11.20 -14.67 -0.01
CA SER A 220 11.98 -13.44 -0.24
C SER A 220 13.49 -13.61 -0.13
N SER A 221 13.99 -14.78 0.29
CA SER A 221 15.41 -15.09 0.30
C SER A 221 15.91 -15.68 -1.03
N LEU A 222 15.02 -15.91 -1.99
CA LEU A 222 15.36 -16.39 -3.34
C LEU A 222 15.80 -15.22 -4.24
N SER A 223 16.70 -15.52 -5.18
CA SER A 223 17.02 -14.64 -6.30
C SER A 223 15.76 -14.33 -7.13
N LEU A 224 15.73 -13.19 -7.82
CA LEU A 224 14.58 -12.80 -8.65
C LEU A 224 14.19 -13.87 -9.68
N PRO A 225 15.13 -14.53 -10.41
CA PRO A 225 14.80 -15.61 -11.34
C PRO A 225 14.10 -16.80 -10.68
N LEU A 226 14.59 -17.27 -9.52
CA LEU A 226 13.99 -18.40 -8.81
C LEU A 226 12.67 -18.02 -8.15
N TYR A 227 12.59 -16.81 -7.57
CA TYR A 227 11.36 -16.28 -6.98
C TYR A 227 10.24 -16.18 -8.02
N LYS A 228 10.53 -15.66 -9.22
CA LYS A 228 9.58 -15.61 -10.33
C LYS A 228 9.05 -17.00 -10.69
N ARG A 229 9.95 -17.98 -10.86
CA ARG A 229 9.56 -19.36 -11.17
C ARG A 229 8.70 -19.97 -10.05
N LEU A 230 9.02 -19.68 -8.79
CA LEU A 230 8.22 -20.11 -7.63
C LEU A 230 6.81 -19.50 -7.64
N ILE A 231 6.68 -18.20 -7.84
CA ILE A 231 5.38 -17.53 -7.91
C ILE A 231 4.52 -18.08 -9.05
N SER A 232 5.11 -18.29 -10.23
CA SER A 232 4.39 -18.87 -11.38
C SER A 232 3.88 -20.29 -11.10
N ALA A 233 4.67 -21.10 -10.39
CA ALA A 233 4.26 -22.45 -9.97
C ALA A 233 3.16 -22.40 -8.91
N MET A 234 3.25 -21.48 -7.95
CA MET A 234 2.22 -21.26 -6.93
C MET A 234 0.88 -20.82 -7.52
N GLU A 235 0.89 -19.94 -8.52
CA GLU A 235 -0.30 -19.57 -9.29
C GLU A 235 -0.92 -20.78 -9.99
N SER A 236 -0.07 -21.62 -10.61
CA SER A 236 -0.50 -22.87 -11.27
C SER A 236 -1.07 -23.91 -10.28
N CYS A 237 -0.61 -23.88 -9.02
CA CYS A 237 -1.16 -24.71 -7.94
C CYS A 237 -2.47 -24.15 -7.34
N GLY A 238 -2.95 -22.99 -7.78
CA GLY A 238 -4.21 -22.39 -7.32
C GLY A 238 -4.10 -21.62 -6.00
N ILE A 239 -2.90 -21.16 -5.61
CA ILE A 239 -2.77 -20.21 -4.49
C ILE A 239 -3.54 -18.93 -4.84
N ARG A 240 -4.34 -18.44 -3.88
CA ARG A 240 -5.16 -17.24 -4.09
C ARG A 240 -4.31 -16.03 -4.46
N GLU A 241 -4.80 -15.25 -5.42
CA GLU A 241 -4.11 -14.07 -5.93
C GLU A 241 -3.81 -13.03 -4.84
N GLU A 242 -4.63 -12.94 -3.79
CA GLU A 242 -4.36 -12.02 -2.66
C GLU A 242 -3.08 -12.42 -1.90
N ILE A 243 -2.81 -13.72 -1.78
CA ILE A 243 -1.62 -14.26 -1.10
C ILE A 243 -0.39 -14.03 -1.97
N ILE A 244 -0.51 -14.30 -3.28
CA ILE A 244 0.57 -14.00 -4.24
C ILE A 244 0.90 -12.51 -4.24
N ALA A 245 -0.11 -11.65 -4.32
CA ALA A 245 0.05 -10.19 -4.27
C ALA A 245 0.66 -9.72 -2.94
N GLY A 246 0.32 -10.37 -1.82
CA GLY A 246 0.95 -10.15 -0.53
C GLY A 246 2.43 -10.50 -0.51
N SER A 247 2.81 -11.65 -1.08
CA SER A 247 4.21 -12.07 -1.22
C SER A 247 5.00 -11.12 -2.12
N LEU A 248 4.44 -10.73 -3.27
CA LEU A 248 5.03 -9.76 -4.19
C LEU A 248 5.25 -8.41 -3.49
N THR A 249 4.27 -7.96 -2.70
CA THR A 249 4.38 -6.74 -1.89
C THR A 249 5.51 -6.83 -0.87
N PHE A 250 5.67 -7.98 -0.20
CA PHE A 250 6.73 -8.23 0.75
C PHE A 250 8.12 -8.22 0.06
N TYR A 251 8.24 -8.92 -1.07
CA TYR A 251 9.46 -8.98 -1.88
C TYR A 251 9.86 -7.58 -2.37
N ALA A 252 8.91 -6.84 -2.95
CA ALA A 252 9.11 -5.48 -3.43
C ALA A 252 9.60 -4.56 -2.31
N LYS A 253 8.98 -4.58 -1.13
CA LYS A 253 9.39 -3.73 0.00
C LYS A 253 10.81 -4.05 0.48
N LYS A 254 11.22 -5.32 0.44
CA LYS A 254 12.56 -5.75 0.88
C LYS A 254 13.65 -5.24 -0.06
N TYR A 255 13.39 -5.20 -1.36
CA TYR A 255 14.40 -4.95 -2.38
C TYR A 255 14.30 -3.57 -3.07
N LEU A 256 13.17 -2.86 -2.95
CA LEU A 256 12.98 -1.52 -3.50
C LEU A 256 12.99 -0.46 -2.38
N PRO A 257 14.14 0.20 -2.12
CA PRO A 257 14.26 1.18 -1.04
C PRO A 257 13.35 2.41 -1.22
N GLY A 258 12.96 2.72 -2.46
CA GLY A 258 12.03 3.81 -2.78
C GLY A 258 10.66 3.68 -2.10
N LEU A 259 10.24 2.46 -1.76
CA LEU A 259 8.95 2.18 -1.11
C LEU A 259 8.96 2.47 0.40
N ILE A 260 10.13 2.41 1.05
CA ILE A 260 10.27 2.56 2.51
C ILE A 260 10.46 4.03 2.91
N ARG A 261 11.11 4.84 2.06
CA ARG A 261 11.61 6.20 2.38
C ARG A 261 10.54 7.20 2.85
N ARG A 262 9.24 6.94 2.68
CA ARG A 262 8.16 7.81 3.15
C ARG A 262 7.34 7.30 4.35
N GLN A 263 7.52 6.06 4.78
CA GLN A 263 6.80 5.56 5.96
C GLN A 263 7.42 6.10 7.27
N GLY A 264 8.69 6.50 7.26
CA GLY A 264 9.43 6.94 8.44
C GLY A 264 9.33 8.42 8.82
N ALA A 265 8.48 9.23 8.18
CA ALA A 265 8.43 10.68 8.43
C ALA A 265 7.24 11.17 9.27
N LYS A 266 6.25 10.32 9.60
CA LYS A 266 5.09 10.72 10.41
C LYS A 266 4.72 9.80 11.59
N ASP A 267 5.25 8.57 11.67
CA ASP A 267 4.86 7.60 12.72
C ASP A 267 5.98 7.39 13.75
N SER A 268 6.26 8.41 14.57
CA SER A 268 7.27 8.30 15.65
C SER A 268 6.79 7.57 16.91
N ASN A 269 5.60 6.97 16.95
CA ASN A 269 5.03 6.41 18.20
C ASN A 269 4.24 5.10 18.01
N SER A 270 4.70 4.18 17.16
CA SER A 270 4.28 2.77 17.29
C SER A 270 5.49 1.84 17.23
N SER A 271 5.57 0.99 18.24
CA SER A 271 6.63 0.02 18.49
C SER A 271 6.90 -0.89 17.29
N ALA A 272 8.17 -0.95 16.88
CA ALA A 272 8.80 -2.05 16.17
C ALA A 272 8.05 -2.60 14.94
N SER A 273 8.16 -1.92 13.79
CA SER A 273 8.22 -2.63 12.51
C SER A 273 9.68 -2.66 12.08
N LEU A 274 10.30 -3.82 12.25
CA LEU A 274 11.66 -4.16 11.83
C LEU A 274 11.92 -3.57 10.44
N ALA A 275 12.88 -2.64 10.36
CA ALA A 275 13.57 -2.45 9.09
C ALA A 275 14.19 -3.81 8.75
N PRO A 276 13.88 -4.43 7.58
CA PRO A 276 14.75 -5.48 7.11
C PRO A 276 16.06 -4.79 6.78
N VAL A 277 17.04 -4.93 7.67
CA VAL A 277 18.45 -4.73 7.32
C VAL A 277 18.68 -5.60 6.10
N ALA A 278 18.80 -4.99 4.93
CA ALA A 278 19.16 -5.70 3.72
C ALA A 278 20.49 -6.40 4.00
N LEU A 279 20.48 -7.73 4.14
CA LEU A 279 21.67 -8.57 4.33
C LEU A 279 22.49 -8.70 3.03
N GLY A 280 22.48 -7.69 2.18
CA GLY A 280 23.15 -7.65 0.88
C GLY A 280 23.38 -6.22 0.41
N ALA A 281 24.31 -6.06 -0.52
CA ALA A 281 24.55 -4.78 -1.19
C ALA A 281 23.23 -4.25 -1.80
N PRO A 282 22.99 -2.92 -1.77
CA PRO A 282 21.83 -2.36 -2.44
C PRO A 282 21.86 -2.75 -3.93
N LEU A 283 20.73 -3.22 -4.44
CA LEU A 283 20.56 -3.54 -5.86
C LEU A 283 20.96 -2.34 -6.73
N SER A 284 21.60 -2.59 -7.86
CA SER A 284 21.87 -1.57 -8.87
C SER A 284 20.56 -0.93 -9.35
N GLU A 285 20.60 0.31 -9.85
CA GLU A 285 19.41 0.97 -10.40
C GLU A 285 18.78 0.14 -11.54
N GLU A 286 19.60 -0.52 -12.36
CA GLU A 286 19.12 -1.40 -13.43
C GLU A 286 18.45 -2.67 -12.87
N ASP A 287 19.01 -3.26 -11.81
CA ASP A 287 18.41 -4.44 -11.17
C ASP A 287 17.08 -4.08 -10.47
N GLN A 288 17.00 -2.89 -9.87
CA GLN A 288 15.75 -2.37 -9.29
C GLN A 288 14.68 -2.16 -10.37
N LYS A 289 15.09 -1.70 -11.56
CA LYS A 289 14.21 -1.52 -12.71
C LYS A 289 13.69 -2.87 -13.22
N ILE A 290 14.57 -3.85 -13.44
CA ILE A 290 14.19 -5.21 -13.85
C ILE A 290 13.23 -5.82 -12.82
N LEU A 291 13.54 -5.68 -11.53
CA LEU A 291 12.68 -6.15 -10.45
C LEU A 291 11.28 -5.52 -10.51
N LEU A 292 11.21 -4.19 -10.64
CA LEU A 292 9.93 -3.48 -10.68
C LEU A 292 9.08 -3.88 -11.88
N GLU A 293 9.70 -4.03 -13.05
CA GLU A 293 9.02 -4.49 -14.26
C GLU A 293 8.53 -5.94 -14.14
N GLU A 294 9.28 -6.82 -13.46
CA GLU A 294 8.78 -8.18 -13.20
C GLU A 294 7.68 -8.23 -12.14
N ILE A 295 7.71 -7.36 -11.13
CA ILE A 295 6.57 -7.21 -10.22
C ILE A 295 5.33 -6.76 -11.00
N ASP A 296 5.46 -5.83 -11.95
CA ASP A 296 4.35 -5.44 -12.83
C ASP A 296 3.81 -6.64 -13.63
N ARG A 297 4.68 -7.48 -14.22
CA ARG A 297 4.23 -8.65 -14.98
C ARG A 297 3.54 -9.72 -14.12
N LEU A 298 4.02 -9.92 -12.89
CA LEU A 298 3.46 -10.92 -11.97
C LEU A 298 2.20 -10.44 -11.25
N LEU A 299 1.97 -9.12 -11.12
CA LEU A 299 0.84 -8.60 -10.36
C LEU A 299 -0.45 -8.58 -11.22
N PRO A 300 -1.54 -9.28 -10.83
CA PRO A 300 -2.78 -9.28 -11.61
C PRO A 300 -3.44 -7.90 -11.70
N ILE A 301 -4.15 -7.65 -12.80
CA ILE A 301 -4.96 -6.42 -12.99
C ILE A 301 -6.35 -6.65 -12.40
N LYS A 302 -6.45 -6.60 -11.06
CA LYS A 302 -7.73 -6.72 -10.33
C LYS A 302 -7.82 -5.73 -9.17
N LYS A 303 -9.04 -5.26 -8.89
CA LYS A 303 -9.33 -4.32 -7.80
C LYS A 303 -9.09 -4.99 -6.45
N GLY A 304 -8.38 -4.30 -5.55
CA GLY A 304 -8.30 -4.67 -4.13
C GLY A 304 -7.30 -5.76 -3.73
N LEU A 305 -6.46 -6.26 -4.64
CA LEU A 305 -5.40 -7.23 -4.31
C LEU A 305 -4.27 -6.60 -3.47
N VAL A 306 -3.94 -5.34 -3.77
CA VAL A 306 -2.87 -4.59 -3.11
C VAL A 306 -3.37 -3.22 -2.70
N SER A 307 -2.83 -2.66 -1.62
CA SER A 307 -3.23 -1.34 -1.14
C SER A 307 -2.91 -0.25 -2.16
N THR A 308 -3.82 0.73 -2.27
CA THR A 308 -3.67 1.88 -3.16
C THR A 308 -2.38 2.65 -2.88
N LYS A 309 -2.06 2.87 -1.60
CA LYS A 309 -0.79 3.50 -1.16
C LYS A 309 0.46 2.79 -1.69
N PHE A 310 0.46 1.46 -1.72
CA PHE A 310 1.59 0.70 -2.24
C PHE A 310 1.69 0.81 -3.78
N LEU A 311 0.58 0.79 -4.51
CA LEU A 311 0.60 1.01 -5.96
C LEU A 311 1.14 2.40 -6.33
N PHE A 312 0.73 3.45 -5.61
CA PHE A 312 1.33 4.78 -5.77
C PHE A 312 2.82 4.79 -5.42
N GLY A 313 3.24 4.03 -4.40
CA GLY A 313 4.65 3.81 -4.09
C GLY A 313 5.42 3.18 -5.26
N LEU A 314 4.87 2.15 -5.90
CA LEU A 314 5.46 1.49 -7.07
C LEU A 314 5.53 2.43 -8.25
N LEU A 315 4.44 3.15 -8.58
CA LEU A 315 4.40 4.12 -9.67
C LEU A 315 5.45 5.23 -9.49
N ARG A 316 5.55 5.78 -8.28
CA ARG A 316 6.58 6.78 -7.95
C ARG A 316 7.98 6.23 -8.10
N THR A 317 8.21 5.00 -7.62
CA THR A 317 9.50 4.33 -7.78
C THR A 317 9.81 4.11 -9.26
N ALA A 318 8.82 3.69 -10.06
CA ALA A 318 8.93 3.51 -11.52
C ALA A 318 9.37 4.78 -12.23
N MET A 319 8.80 5.92 -11.85
CA MET A 319 9.16 7.22 -12.41
C MET A 319 10.58 7.64 -12.04
N ILE A 320 11.00 7.41 -10.79
CA ILE A 320 12.35 7.76 -10.30
C ILE A 320 13.41 6.94 -11.03
N ILE A 321 13.22 5.62 -11.15
CA ILE A 321 14.19 4.71 -11.79
C ILE A 321 14.02 4.63 -13.32
N ARG A 322 13.10 5.42 -13.89
CA ARG A 322 12.81 5.47 -15.33
C ARG A 322 12.51 4.09 -15.94
N ALA A 323 11.56 3.40 -15.32
CA ALA A 323 11.02 2.14 -15.84
C ALA A 323 10.33 2.33 -17.20
N SER A 324 10.07 1.23 -17.91
CA SER A 324 9.40 1.27 -19.22
C SER A 324 8.03 1.98 -19.18
N PRO A 325 7.63 2.67 -20.26
CA PRO A 325 6.32 3.34 -20.35
C PRO A 325 5.14 2.37 -20.14
N SER A 326 5.26 1.12 -20.57
CA SER A 326 4.26 0.07 -20.35
C SER A 326 4.08 -0.25 -18.87
N CYS A 327 5.18 -0.35 -18.11
CA CYS A 327 5.15 -0.59 -16.66
C CYS A 327 4.44 0.56 -15.93
N ILE A 328 4.76 1.80 -16.28
CA ILE A 328 4.10 3.00 -15.75
C ILE A 328 2.59 2.96 -16.04
N SER A 329 2.22 2.73 -17.30
CA SER A 329 0.80 2.67 -17.73
C SER A 329 0.04 1.54 -17.02
N ASN A 330 0.66 0.38 -16.82
CA ASN A 330 0.04 -0.72 -16.09
C ASN A 330 -0.20 -0.39 -14.61
N PHE A 331 0.70 0.34 -13.96
CA PHE A 331 0.46 0.84 -12.60
C PHE A 331 -0.63 1.92 -12.57
N GLU A 332 -0.64 2.86 -13.51
CA GLU A 332 -1.71 3.86 -13.66
C GLU A 332 -3.07 3.19 -13.80
N LYS A 333 -3.18 2.14 -14.63
CA LYS A 333 -4.40 1.35 -14.81
C LYS A 333 -4.84 0.64 -13.52
N ARG A 334 -3.92 0.01 -12.78
CA ARG A 334 -4.24 -0.66 -11.50
C ARG A 334 -4.67 0.33 -10.42
N ILE A 335 -4.07 1.53 -10.39
CA ILE A 335 -4.51 2.60 -9.49
C ILE A 335 -5.90 3.08 -9.91
N GLY A 336 -6.13 3.28 -11.20
CA GLY A 336 -7.44 3.66 -11.76
C GLY A 336 -8.56 2.70 -11.34
N LEU A 337 -8.30 1.39 -11.21
CA LEU A 337 -9.31 0.42 -10.72
C LEU A 337 -9.75 0.63 -9.26
N GLN A 338 -8.98 1.35 -8.45
CA GLN A 338 -9.27 1.57 -7.04
C GLN A 338 -8.99 3.00 -6.56
N LEU A 339 -9.17 3.97 -7.48
CA LEU A 339 -8.97 5.39 -7.20
C LEU A 339 -9.92 5.90 -6.11
N ASP A 340 -11.10 5.28 -5.95
CA ASP A 340 -12.07 5.54 -4.88
C ASP A 340 -11.51 5.29 -3.48
N LYS A 341 -10.40 4.54 -3.36
CA LYS A 341 -9.71 4.25 -2.09
C LYS A 341 -8.45 5.09 -1.88
N ALA A 342 -8.12 5.98 -2.80
CA ALA A 342 -6.93 6.82 -2.72
C ALA A 342 -7.15 8.02 -1.79
N THR A 343 -6.05 8.51 -1.21
CA THR A 343 -6.04 9.76 -0.46
C THR A 343 -5.43 10.89 -1.29
N LEU A 344 -5.70 12.14 -0.90
CA LEU A 344 -5.11 13.30 -1.57
C LEU A 344 -3.57 13.25 -1.55
N GLU A 345 -2.96 12.80 -0.45
CA GLU A 345 -1.50 12.67 -0.34
C GLU A 345 -0.90 11.68 -1.36
N ASP A 346 -1.66 10.66 -1.76
CA ASP A 346 -1.23 9.68 -2.75
C ASP A 346 -1.11 10.29 -4.16
N LEU A 347 -2.04 11.20 -4.52
CA LEU A 347 -2.07 11.88 -5.82
C LEU A 347 -0.98 12.94 -5.97
N LEU A 348 -0.43 13.44 -4.86
CA LEU A 348 0.65 14.45 -4.84
C LEU A 348 2.01 13.81 -5.21
N MET A 349 2.12 13.41 -6.48
CA MET A 349 3.32 12.87 -7.11
C MET A 349 4.15 14.00 -7.72
N PRO A 350 5.39 14.24 -7.23
CA PRO A 350 6.26 15.26 -7.80
C PRO A 350 6.61 14.97 -9.26
N ASN A 351 6.84 16.01 -10.05
CA ASN A 351 7.58 15.86 -11.28
C ASN A 351 9.08 15.66 -10.99
N PHE A 352 9.71 14.74 -11.74
CA PHE A 352 11.13 14.44 -11.64
C PHE A 352 11.91 14.90 -12.88
N SER A 353 11.29 15.73 -13.71
CA SER A 353 11.89 16.38 -14.87
C SER A 353 12.72 17.59 -14.46
N TYR A 354 13.77 17.89 -15.24
CA TYR A 354 14.68 19.02 -14.99
C TYR A 354 14.23 20.33 -15.67
N SER A 355 13.06 20.32 -16.32
CA SER A 355 12.41 21.46 -16.99
C SER A 355 11.57 22.28 -16.01
N MET A 356 11.24 23.53 -16.37
CA MET A 356 10.26 24.37 -15.66
C MET A 356 8.83 23.83 -15.85
N GLU A 357 8.58 22.64 -15.33
CA GLU A 357 7.28 21.97 -15.33
C GLU A 357 6.53 22.26 -14.03
N THR A 358 5.27 21.79 -13.97
CA THR A 358 4.47 21.84 -12.76
C THR A 358 5.14 21.05 -11.63
N LEU A 359 4.96 21.47 -10.38
CA LEU A 359 5.53 20.81 -9.21
C LEU A 359 5.02 19.37 -9.06
N TYR A 360 3.77 19.13 -9.45
CA TYR A 360 3.14 17.82 -9.45
C TYR A 360 2.88 17.31 -10.88
N ASN A 361 2.90 15.99 -11.05
CA ASN A 361 2.62 15.33 -12.33
C ASN A 361 1.10 15.22 -12.56
N VAL A 362 0.53 16.30 -13.08
CA VAL A 362 -0.92 16.39 -13.39
C VAL A 362 -1.32 15.44 -14.52
N ASP A 363 -0.45 15.18 -15.51
CA ASP A 363 -0.76 14.28 -16.63
C ASP A 363 -0.95 12.84 -16.16
N CYS A 364 -0.16 12.41 -15.17
CA CYS A 364 -0.31 11.10 -14.55
C CYS A 364 -1.65 10.95 -13.84
N VAL A 365 -2.05 11.95 -13.04
CA VAL A 365 -3.35 11.94 -12.37
C VAL A 365 -4.50 11.94 -13.38
N GLN A 366 -4.37 12.67 -14.48
CA GLN A 366 -5.35 12.65 -15.56
C GLN A 366 -5.49 11.25 -16.18
N ARG A 367 -4.38 10.57 -16.54
CA ARG A 367 -4.44 9.20 -17.07
C ARG A 367 -5.03 8.19 -16.08
N ILE A 368 -4.71 8.31 -14.79
CA ILE A 368 -5.29 7.48 -13.73
C ILE A 368 -6.82 7.69 -13.65
N LEU A 369 -7.28 8.94 -13.73
CA LEU A 369 -8.70 9.27 -13.74
C LEU A 369 -9.40 8.71 -14.99
N GLU A 370 -8.80 8.85 -16.16
CA GLU A 370 -9.31 8.28 -17.42
C GLU A 370 -9.50 6.77 -17.30
N HIS A 371 -8.54 6.05 -16.69
CA HIS A 371 -8.68 4.62 -16.42
C HIS A 371 -9.80 4.29 -15.43
N PHE A 372 -9.99 5.09 -14.38
CA PHE A 372 -11.11 4.90 -13.45
C PHE A 372 -12.46 5.05 -14.17
N LEU A 373 -12.63 6.12 -14.95
CA LEU A 373 -13.87 6.41 -15.68
C LEU A 373 -14.17 5.37 -16.76
N ALA A 374 -13.15 4.92 -17.49
CA ALA A 374 -13.31 3.86 -18.49
C ALA A 374 -13.82 2.56 -17.87
N MET A 375 -13.42 2.24 -16.63
CA MET A 375 -13.88 1.03 -15.93
C MET A 375 -15.28 1.18 -15.33
N ASP A 376 -15.61 2.36 -14.81
CA ASP A 376 -16.96 2.68 -14.30
C ASP A 376 -18.04 2.53 -15.39
N GLN A 377 -17.72 2.97 -16.62
CA GLN A 377 -18.59 2.81 -17.79
C GLN A 377 -18.82 1.33 -18.17
N ILE A 378 -17.82 0.46 -18.00
CA ILE A 378 -17.91 -0.97 -18.36
C ILE A 378 -18.72 -1.76 -17.32
N ILE A 379 -18.64 -1.39 -16.03
CA ILE A 379 -19.28 -2.13 -14.92
C ILE A 379 -20.77 -1.74 -14.75
N GLY A 380 -21.30 -0.86 -15.60
CA GLY A 380 -22.72 -0.51 -15.63
C GLY A 380 -23.05 0.86 -15.06
N GLY A 381 -22.09 1.77 -14.97
CA GLY A 381 -22.33 3.20 -14.75
C GLY A 381 -23.04 3.84 -15.95
N ALA A 382 -24.33 3.51 -16.14
CA ALA A 382 -25.16 4.20 -17.10
C ALA A 382 -25.21 5.69 -16.71
N THR A 383 -24.87 6.56 -17.65
CA THR A 383 -25.18 7.98 -17.57
C THR A 383 -26.67 8.10 -17.24
N PRO A 384 -27.08 8.89 -16.23
CA PRO A 384 -28.49 9.15 -16.00
C PRO A 384 -29.00 10.11 -17.09
N CYS A 385 -29.11 9.62 -18.32
CA CYS A 385 -29.78 10.32 -19.41
C CYS A 385 -31.26 9.92 -19.38
N SER A 386 -32.09 10.95 -19.24
CA SER A 386 -33.55 10.95 -19.31
C SER A 386 -34.13 10.07 -20.43
N ALA A 387 -34.94 9.07 -20.08
CA ALA A 387 -36.26 8.80 -20.65
C ALA A 387 -36.80 7.44 -20.15
N ASP A 388 -38.01 7.52 -19.58
CA ASP A 388 -39.12 6.57 -19.67
C ASP A 388 -38.98 5.11 -19.17
N ASP A 389 -40.00 4.76 -18.40
CA ASP A 389 -40.52 3.47 -17.93
C ASP A 389 -39.70 2.16 -18.01
N GLY A 390 -39.79 1.39 -16.91
CA GLY A 390 -39.85 -0.06 -17.00
C GLY A 390 -38.55 -0.86 -16.85
N GLN A 391 -38.24 -1.17 -15.59
CA GLN A 391 -37.80 -2.50 -15.12
C GLN A 391 -36.32 -2.99 -15.26
N ILE A 392 -35.79 -3.37 -14.07
CA ILE A 392 -34.79 -4.41 -13.71
C ILE A 392 -33.27 -4.08 -13.78
N ILE A 393 -32.62 -4.42 -12.65
CA ILE A 393 -31.20 -4.73 -12.37
C ILE A 393 -30.33 -3.56 -11.87
N GLY A 394 -30.33 -3.42 -10.53
CA GLY A 394 -29.21 -2.91 -9.70
C GLY A 394 -28.51 -1.63 -10.16
N SER A 395 -29.03 -0.48 -9.75
CA SER A 395 -28.31 0.79 -9.89
C SER A 395 -26.92 0.69 -9.20
N PRO A 396 -25.81 0.94 -9.90
CA PRO A 396 -24.50 0.98 -9.24
C PRO A 396 -24.50 2.08 -8.18
N SER A 397 -23.82 1.84 -7.05
CA SER A 397 -23.67 2.89 -6.05
C SER A 397 -22.88 4.04 -6.66
N LEU A 398 -23.46 5.25 -6.71
CA LEU A 398 -22.75 6.46 -7.16
C LEU A 398 -21.63 6.89 -6.19
N THR A 399 -21.44 6.16 -5.10
CA THR A 399 -20.48 6.46 -4.03
C THR A 399 -19.02 6.50 -4.52
N PRO A 400 -18.49 5.52 -5.28
CA PRO A 400 -17.10 5.53 -5.71
C PRO A 400 -16.78 6.71 -6.63
N ILE A 401 -17.61 6.97 -7.64
CA ILE A 401 -17.39 8.09 -8.56
C ILE A 401 -17.53 9.45 -7.85
N THR A 402 -18.44 9.57 -6.89
CA THR A 402 -18.56 10.79 -6.06
C THR A 402 -17.33 11.00 -5.17
N MET A 403 -16.78 9.92 -4.59
CA MET A 403 -15.54 10.00 -3.81
C MET A 403 -14.36 10.43 -4.68
N VAL A 404 -14.26 9.88 -5.90
CA VAL A 404 -13.23 10.28 -6.87
C VAL A 404 -13.40 11.75 -7.30
N ALA A 405 -14.62 12.21 -7.58
CA ALA A 405 -14.87 13.61 -7.92
C ALA A 405 -14.37 14.56 -6.80
N LYS A 406 -14.72 14.28 -5.54
CA LYS A 406 -14.23 15.05 -4.38
C LYS A 406 -12.71 15.01 -4.25
N LEU A 407 -12.09 13.86 -4.53
CA LEU A 407 -10.64 13.70 -4.50
C LEU A 407 -9.96 14.53 -5.59
N ILE A 408 -10.50 14.54 -6.81
CA ILE A 408 -9.98 15.34 -7.93
C ILE A 408 -10.18 16.84 -7.67
N ASP A 409 -11.33 17.27 -7.15
CA ASP A 409 -11.55 18.67 -6.78
C ASP A 409 -10.59 19.11 -5.66
N GLY A 410 -10.32 18.23 -4.69
CA GLY A 410 -9.28 18.43 -3.68
C GLY A 410 -7.88 18.56 -4.28
N TYR A 411 -7.54 17.68 -5.23
CA TYR A 411 -6.26 17.72 -5.95
C TYR A 411 -6.11 19.00 -6.78
N LEU A 412 -7.15 19.40 -7.52
CA LEU A 412 -7.19 20.65 -8.28
C LEU A 412 -6.92 21.85 -7.39
N ALA A 413 -7.52 21.89 -6.19
CA ALA A 413 -7.27 22.96 -5.23
C ALA A 413 -5.81 23.00 -4.73
N GLU A 414 -5.16 21.84 -4.56
CA GLU A 414 -3.74 21.76 -4.13
C GLU A 414 -2.77 22.16 -5.25
N VAL A 415 -3.07 21.83 -6.51
CA VAL A 415 -2.20 22.19 -7.65
C VAL A 415 -2.48 23.59 -8.20
N ALA A 416 -3.64 24.17 -7.90
CA ALA A 416 -4.06 25.48 -8.37
C ALA A 416 -3.10 26.65 -8.07
N PRO A 417 -2.34 26.67 -6.95
CA PRO A 417 -1.36 27.72 -6.69
C PRO A 417 -0.10 27.68 -7.57
N ASP A 418 0.13 26.59 -8.31
CA ASP A 418 1.31 26.42 -9.15
C ASP A 418 1.24 27.32 -10.39
N VAL A 419 2.11 28.32 -10.47
CA VAL A 419 2.20 29.28 -11.58
C VAL A 419 2.55 28.63 -12.94
N ASN A 420 3.13 27.43 -12.92
CA ASN A 420 3.45 26.67 -14.12
C ASN A 420 2.23 25.88 -14.65
N LEU A 421 1.16 25.75 -13.85
CA LEU A 421 -0.06 25.05 -14.25
C LEU A 421 -0.87 25.88 -15.24
N LYS A 422 -0.80 25.54 -16.52
CA LYS A 422 -1.52 26.25 -17.59
C LYS A 422 -3.02 25.96 -17.56
N LEU A 423 -3.81 26.97 -17.93
CA LEU A 423 -5.27 26.93 -17.92
C LEU A 423 -5.84 25.71 -18.69
N PRO A 424 -5.39 25.36 -19.91
CA PRO A 424 -5.93 24.21 -20.63
C PRO A 424 -5.77 22.90 -19.85
N LYS A 425 -4.67 22.75 -19.10
CA LYS A 425 -4.39 21.55 -18.30
C LYS A 425 -5.29 21.46 -17.07
N PHE A 426 -5.51 22.58 -16.38
CA PHE A 426 -6.46 22.67 -15.28
C PHE A 426 -7.89 22.34 -15.77
N GLN A 427 -8.31 22.96 -16.87
CA GLN A 427 -9.63 22.75 -17.46
C GLN A 427 -9.84 21.31 -17.92
N ALA A 428 -8.85 20.71 -18.60
CA ALA A 428 -8.94 19.32 -19.06
C ALA A 428 -9.18 18.35 -17.90
N LEU A 429 -8.44 18.49 -16.80
CA LEU A 429 -8.62 17.63 -15.63
C LEU A 429 -9.97 17.86 -14.94
N ALA A 430 -10.38 19.12 -14.74
CA ALA A 430 -11.66 19.46 -14.13
C ALA A 430 -12.87 18.96 -14.94
N ALA A 431 -12.80 19.10 -16.27
CA ALA A 431 -13.86 18.68 -17.20
C ALA A 431 -13.90 17.16 -17.44
N SER A 432 -12.84 16.43 -17.08
CA SER A 432 -12.81 14.96 -17.21
C SER A 432 -13.79 14.27 -16.25
N VAL A 433 -14.13 14.91 -15.12
CA VAL A 433 -15.10 14.37 -14.15
C VAL A 433 -16.53 14.68 -14.60
N PRO A 434 -17.41 13.66 -14.77
CA PRO A 434 -18.79 13.87 -15.20
C PRO A 434 -19.63 14.72 -14.24
N GLU A 435 -20.61 15.45 -14.76
CA GLU A 435 -21.43 16.39 -13.99
C GLU A 435 -22.28 15.72 -12.88
N TYR A 436 -22.72 14.48 -13.11
CA TYR A 436 -23.49 13.70 -12.14
C TYR A 436 -22.63 13.18 -10.97
N ALA A 437 -21.30 13.17 -11.12
CA ALA A 437 -20.37 12.72 -10.09
C ALA A 437 -20.18 13.77 -8.99
N ARG A 438 -20.59 15.02 -9.23
CA ARG A 438 -20.54 16.12 -8.26
C ARG A 438 -21.95 16.43 -7.75
N PRO A 439 -22.32 15.96 -6.54
CA PRO A 439 -23.55 16.40 -5.89
C PRO A 439 -23.50 17.89 -5.51
N LEU A 440 -22.31 18.37 -5.17
CA LEU A 440 -22.02 19.78 -4.86
C LEU A 440 -20.74 20.19 -5.55
N ASP A 441 -20.72 21.43 -6.05
CA ASP A 441 -19.58 22.01 -6.77
C ASP A 441 -18.67 22.87 -5.89
N ASP A 442 -18.89 22.91 -4.57
CA ASP A 442 -18.09 23.68 -3.60
C ASP A 442 -16.58 23.41 -3.72
N GLY A 443 -16.20 22.14 -3.91
CA GLY A 443 -14.81 21.73 -4.06
C GLY A 443 -14.20 22.29 -5.34
N LEU A 444 -14.93 22.19 -6.46
CA LEU A 444 -14.52 22.73 -7.76
C LEU A 444 -14.45 24.27 -7.73
N TYR A 445 -15.45 24.93 -7.13
CA TYR A 445 -15.45 26.38 -6.91
C TYR A 445 -14.21 26.83 -6.13
N ARG A 446 -13.90 26.16 -5.02
CA ARG A 446 -12.70 26.44 -4.23
C ARG A 446 -11.43 26.32 -5.06
N ALA A 447 -11.30 25.27 -5.89
CA ALA A 447 -10.16 25.10 -6.77
C ALA A 447 -10.05 26.23 -7.81
N ILE A 448 -11.19 26.64 -8.39
CA ILE A 448 -11.25 27.76 -9.35
C ILE A 448 -10.85 29.08 -8.67
N ASP A 449 -11.37 29.41 -7.48
CA ASP A 449 -10.99 30.64 -6.76
C ASP A 449 -9.50 30.67 -6.44
N ILE A 450 -8.93 29.56 -5.95
CA ILE A 450 -7.48 29.47 -5.69
C ILE A 450 -6.68 29.65 -6.99
N TYR A 451 -7.14 29.07 -8.10
CA TYR A 451 -6.48 29.22 -9.39
C TYR A 451 -6.51 30.68 -9.87
N LEU A 452 -7.68 31.32 -9.85
CA LEU A 452 -7.85 32.74 -10.22
C LEU A 452 -7.01 33.66 -9.33
N LYS A 453 -6.91 33.36 -8.03
CA LYS A 453 -6.08 34.11 -7.09
C LYS A 453 -4.59 34.01 -7.41
N SER A 454 -4.12 32.84 -7.80
CA SER A 454 -2.70 32.59 -8.09
C SER A 454 -2.31 32.94 -9.53
N HIS A 455 -3.28 33.13 -10.42
CA HIS A 455 -3.11 33.45 -11.84
C HIS A 455 -3.79 34.78 -12.23
N PRO A 456 -3.39 35.94 -11.65
CA PRO A 456 -4.04 37.22 -11.89
C PRO A 456 -3.94 37.71 -13.35
N TRP A 457 -3.00 37.17 -14.14
CA TRP A 457 -2.78 37.54 -15.54
C TRP A 457 -3.79 36.91 -16.53
N LEU A 458 -4.72 36.08 -16.06
CA LEU A 458 -5.77 35.51 -16.91
C LEU A 458 -6.69 36.60 -17.46
N LEU A 459 -7.00 36.48 -18.75
CA LEU A 459 -7.93 37.35 -19.46
C LEU A 459 -9.38 37.11 -19.00
N GLU A 460 -10.24 38.12 -19.12
CA GLU A 460 -11.64 38.00 -18.69
C GLU A 460 -12.37 36.84 -19.38
N SER A 461 -12.12 36.63 -20.68
CA SER A 461 -12.67 35.50 -21.44
C SER A 461 -12.22 34.13 -20.90
N GLU A 462 -10.99 34.04 -20.41
CA GLU A 462 -10.42 32.82 -19.81
C GLU A 462 -11.04 32.56 -18.44
N ARG A 463 -11.25 33.61 -17.63
CA ARG A 463 -11.96 33.52 -16.34
C ARG A 463 -13.39 33.06 -16.52
N GLU A 464 -14.09 33.61 -17.52
CA GLU A 464 -15.43 33.16 -17.88
C GLU A 464 -15.45 31.68 -18.31
N GLN A 465 -14.50 31.26 -19.14
CA GLN A 465 -14.42 29.86 -19.58
C GLN A 465 -14.15 28.92 -18.41
N LEU A 466 -13.28 29.31 -17.49
CA LEU A 466 -12.99 28.53 -16.28
C LEU A 466 -14.22 28.41 -15.38
N CYS A 467 -14.93 29.52 -15.14
CA CYS A 467 -16.13 29.53 -14.29
C CYS A 467 -17.32 28.78 -14.91
N ARG A 468 -17.34 28.54 -16.22
CA ARG A 468 -18.36 27.70 -16.88
C ARG A 468 -18.28 26.22 -16.49
N LEU A 469 -17.18 25.78 -15.88
CA LEU A 469 -17.03 24.38 -15.43
C LEU A 469 -17.84 24.06 -14.17
N MET A 470 -18.22 25.06 -13.38
CA MET A 470 -19.05 24.87 -12.19
C MET A 470 -20.52 25.17 -12.47
N ASP A 471 -21.40 24.35 -11.93
CA ASP A 471 -22.83 24.61 -11.88
C ASP A 471 -23.18 25.38 -10.60
N CYS A 472 -23.54 26.66 -10.77
CA CYS A 472 -23.91 27.54 -9.66
C CYS A 472 -25.15 27.05 -8.89
N GLN A 473 -25.96 26.14 -9.46
CA GLN A 473 -27.10 25.53 -8.77
C GLN A 473 -26.67 24.51 -7.70
N LYS A 474 -25.50 23.90 -7.90
CA LYS A 474 -24.91 22.87 -7.02
C LYS A 474 -23.98 23.46 -5.97
N LEU A 475 -23.93 24.78 -5.83
CA LEU A 475 -23.21 25.44 -4.76
C LEU A 475 -24.04 25.43 -3.48
N SER A 476 -23.39 25.15 -2.36
CA SER A 476 -23.97 25.34 -1.04
C SER A 476 -24.19 26.82 -0.74
N LEU A 477 -25.05 27.13 0.24
CA LEU A 477 -25.29 28.50 0.69
C LEU A 477 -23.99 29.22 1.11
N GLU A 478 -23.08 28.50 1.79
CA GLU A 478 -21.78 29.03 2.18
C GLU A 478 -20.91 29.36 0.96
N ALA A 479 -20.86 28.46 -0.03
CA ALA A 479 -20.12 28.71 -1.27
C ALA A 479 -20.73 29.87 -2.08
N CYS A 480 -22.06 29.96 -2.15
CA CYS A 480 -22.78 31.05 -2.81
C CYS A 480 -22.45 32.41 -2.18
N THR A 481 -22.52 32.52 -0.85
CA THR A 481 -22.21 33.78 -0.15
C THR A 481 -20.76 34.23 -0.36
N HIS A 482 -19.80 33.28 -0.34
CA HIS A 482 -18.41 33.58 -0.66
C HIS A 482 -18.23 34.01 -2.13
N ALA A 483 -18.88 33.31 -3.06
CA ALA A 483 -18.83 33.63 -4.49
C ALA A 483 -19.47 34.98 -4.82
N ALA A 484 -20.56 35.36 -4.15
CA ALA A 484 -21.20 36.67 -4.30
C ALA A 484 -20.28 37.84 -3.89
N GLN A 485 -19.34 37.60 -2.97
CA GLN A 485 -18.38 38.60 -2.48
C GLN A 485 -17.03 38.52 -3.19
N ASN A 486 -16.84 37.58 -4.13
CA ASN A 486 -15.56 37.34 -4.77
C ASN A 486 -15.35 38.25 -5.98
N GLU A 487 -14.54 39.30 -5.80
CA GLU A 487 -14.20 40.27 -6.86
C GLU A 487 -13.42 39.68 -8.04
N ARG A 488 -12.89 38.45 -7.93
CA ARG A 488 -12.15 37.79 -9.02
C ARG A 488 -13.07 37.10 -10.03
N LEU A 489 -14.34 36.89 -9.68
CA LEU A 489 -15.30 36.24 -10.56
C LEU A 489 -15.87 37.23 -11.58
N PRO A 490 -16.08 36.81 -12.83
CA PRO A 490 -16.80 37.63 -13.81
C PRO A 490 -18.20 38.01 -13.31
N LEU A 491 -18.63 39.25 -13.57
CA LEU A 491 -19.93 39.78 -13.12
C LEU A 491 -21.11 38.87 -13.50
N ARG A 492 -21.05 38.25 -14.68
CA ARG A 492 -22.07 37.31 -15.16
C ARG A 492 -22.26 36.12 -14.20
N ILE A 493 -21.16 35.59 -13.65
CA ILE A 493 -21.17 34.47 -12.73
C ILE A 493 -21.70 34.92 -11.37
N VAL A 494 -21.27 36.07 -10.87
CA VAL A 494 -21.75 36.64 -9.60
C VAL A 494 -23.28 36.82 -9.63
N VAL A 495 -23.83 37.34 -10.72
CA VAL A 495 -25.29 37.48 -10.89
C VAL A 495 -26.00 36.12 -10.90
N GLN A 496 -25.42 35.10 -11.53
CA GLN A 496 -25.98 33.74 -11.51
C GLN A 496 -25.99 33.14 -10.11
N VAL A 497 -24.90 33.29 -9.36
CA VAL A 497 -24.82 32.84 -7.96
C VAL A 497 -25.88 33.52 -7.10
N LEU A 498 -25.99 34.85 -7.17
CA LEU A 498 -27.00 35.61 -6.41
C LEU A 498 -28.44 35.19 -6.75
N PHE A 499 -28.70 34.89 -8.03
CA PHE A 499 -30.00 34.38 -8.47
C PHE A 499 -30.32 33.03 -7.81
N PHE A 500 -29.39 32.07 -7.84
CA PHE A 500 -29.62 30.75 -7.24
C PHE A 500 -29.63 30.78 -5.72
N GLU A 501 -28.83 31.63 -5.09
CA GLU A 501 -28.90 31.90 -3.65
C GLU A 501 -30.31 32.38 -3.26
N GLN A 502 -30.87 33.34 -4.01
CA GLN A 502 -32.23 33.82 -3.77
C GLN A 502 -33.29 32.70 -3.94
N VAL A 503 -33.13 31.84 -4.94
CA VAL A 503 -34.03 30.70 -5.17
C VAL A 503 -33.92 29.67 -4.05
N GLN A 504 -32.71 29.31 -3.61
CA GLN A 504 -32.47 28.37 -2.51
C GLN A 504 -33.06 28.90 -1.20
N LEU A 505 -32.86 30.20 -0.89
CA LEU A 505 -33.44 30.85 0.29
C LEU A 505 -34.98 30.83 0.25
N ARG A 506 -35.59 31.21 -0.88
CA ARG A 506 -37.06 31.16 -1.05
C ARG A 506 -37.61 29.75 -0.91
N THR A 507 -36.93 28.76 -1.48
CA THR A 507 -37.33 27.34 -1.41
C THR A 507 -37.22 26.81 0.01
N SER A 508 -36.17 27.18 0.74
CA SER A 508 -35.97 26.80 2.15
C SER A 508 -37.03 27.43 3.05
N ILE A 509 -37.35 28.71 2.81
CA ILE A 509 -38.42 29.43 3.51
C ILE A 509 -39.78 28.79 3.22
N ALA A 510 -40.11 28.51 1.96
CA ALA A 510 -41.36 27.84 1.57
C ALA A 510 -41.46 26.42 2.15
N GLY A 511 -40.35 25.68 2.19
CA GLY A 511 -40.28 24.36 2.83
C GLY A 511 -40.57 24.42 4.33
N CYS A 512 -40.06 25.43 5.04
CA CYS A 512 -40.40 25.66 6.44
C CYS A 512 -41.91 25.92 6.63
N PHE A 513 -42.54 26.70 5.74
CA PHE A 513 -43.99 26.96 5.81
C PHE A 513 -44.83 25.70 5.56
N LEU A 514 -44.47 24.87 4.59
CA LEU A 514 -45.19 23.61 4.31
C LEU A 514 -45.05 22.56 5.43
N VAL A 515 -43.91 22.56 6.15
CA VAL A 515 -43.73 21.71 7.35
C VAL A 515 -44.54 22.26 8.52
N SER A 516 -44.71 23.58 8.64
CA SER A 516 -45.56 24.21 9.66
C SER A 516 -47.06 24.02 9.40
N ASP A 517 -47.50 24.00 8.13
CA ASP A 517 -48.93 23.83 7.79
C ASP A 517 -49.46 22.39 8.02
N ASN A 518 -48.58 21.39 8.16
CA ASN A 518 -48.98 20.03 8.58
C ASN A 518 -49.30 19.91 10.08
N ILE A 519 -49.13 20.97 10.87
CA ILE A 519 -49.42 20.98 12.31
C ILE A 519 -50.81 21.57 12.62
N ASP A 520 -51.43 22.34 11.71
CA ASP A 520 -52.65 23.12 12.02
C ASP A 520 -53.89 22.87 11.14
N GLY A 521 -53.96 21.76 10.39
CA GLY A 521 -55.05 21.56 9.42
C GLY A 521 -55.60 20.15 9.26
N SER A 522 -56.27 19.56 10.27
CA SER A 522 -57.19 18.44 10.00
C SER A 522 -58.31 18.30 11.04
N ARG A 523 -59.41 19.03 10.85
CA ARG A 523 -60.78 18.53 11.12
C ARG A 523 -61.77 18.93 10.00
N GLN A 524 -62.08 17.91 9.19
CA GLN A 524 -63.35 17.62 8.50
C GLN A 524 -63.92 18.57 7.44
N LEU A 525 -63.87 18.13 6.17
CA LEU A 525 -65.08 17.77 5.42
C LEU A 525 -64.89 16.42 4.69
N ARG A 526 -65.93 15.59 4.78
CA ARG A 526 -66.01 14.18 4.40
C ARG A 526 -66.71 14.05 3.04
N ASN A 527 -66.24 13.13 2.21
CA ASN A 527 -66.99 12.20 1.35
C ASN A 527 -66.03 11.05 1.01
N GLY A 528 -65.94 9.97 1.81
CA GLY A 528 -66.63 8.67 1.59
C GLY A 528 -65.85 7.80 0.59
N PHE A 529 -65.05 6.81 0.99
CA PHE A 529 -65.49 5.47 1.43
C PHE A 529 -64.47 4.73 2.34
N ALA A 530 -65.05 3.86 3.17
CA ALA A 530 -64.59 3.00 4.29
C ALA A 530 -63.20 2.31 4.32
N GLY A 531 -62.67 2.19 5.55
CA GLY A 531 -61.68 1.18 5.96
C GLY A 531 -61.05 1.44 7.35
N SER A 532 -61.62 0.86 8.41
CA SER A 532 -61.07 0.72 9.79
C SER A 532 -59.63 0.14 9.77
N THR A 533 -58.65 0.44 10.65
CA THR A 533 -58.68 0.38 12.13
C THR A 533 -57.38 0.98 12.71
N ASP A 534 -57.55 1.92 13.65
CA ASP A 534 -56.80 2.16 14.90
C ASP A 534 -55.35 1.62 15.07
N GLY A 535 -54.35 2.51 14.99
CA GLY A 535 -52.96 2.20 15.36
C GLY A 535 -51.90 3.28 15.11
N GLY A 536 -52.16 4.25 14.23
CA GLY A 536 -51.15 5.26 13.86
C GLY A 536 -50.91 6.35 14.91
N TRP A 537 -51.98 6.91 15.49
CA TRP A 537 -51.90 8.11 16.35
C TRP A 537 -51.11 7.88 17.64
N THR A 538 -51.25 6.70 18.26
CA THR A 538 -50.52 6.37 19.49
C THR A 538 -49.03 6.08 19.25
N SER A 539 -48.66 5.63 18.05
CA SER A 539 -47.26 5.45 17.64
C SER A 539 -46.59 6.80 17.40
N THR A 540 -47.24 7.71 16.67
CA THR A 540 -46.68 9.04 16.35
C THR A 540 -46.58 9.94 17.59
N VAL A 541 -47.53 9.84 18.53
CA VAL A 541 -47.44 10.57 19.81
C VAL A 541 -46.28 10.02 20.67
N ARG A 542 -46.06 8.70 20.67
CA ARG A 542 -44.95 8.08 21.40
C ARG A 542 -43.60 8.46 20.79
N GLU A 543 -43.46 8.46 19.46
CA GLU A 543 -42.25 8.92 18.77
C GLU A 543 -41.94 10.39 19.04
N ASN A 544 -42.94 11.27 19.01
CA ASN A 544 -42.75 12.69 19.36
C ASN A 544 -42.33 12.89 20.81
N GLN A 545 -42.83 12.07 21.73
CA GLN A 545 -42.45 12.14 23.14
C GLN A 545 -41.02 11.61 23.36
N VAL A 546 -40.62 10.57 22.62
CA VAL A 546 -39.24 10.06 22.61
C VAL A 546 -38.27 11.07 22.00
N LEU A 547 -38.65 11.75 20.91
CA LEU A 547 -37.84 12.83 20.31
C LEU A 547 -37.71 14.03 21.26
N LYS A 548 -38.77 14.39 21.96
CA LYS A 548 -38.74 15.47 22.98
C LYS A 548 -37.79 15.12 24.12
N VAL A 549 -37.86 13.90 24.66
CA VAL A 549 -36.92 13.41 25.67
C VAL A 549 -35.49 13.36 25.13
N GLY A 550 -35.30 12.99 23.86
CA GLY A 550 -34.01 13.03 23.17
C GLY A 550 -33.44 14.44 23.05
N MET A 551 -34.26 15.43 22.70
CA MET A 551 -33.86 16.84 22.62
C MET A 551 -33.54 17.42 24.00
N ASP A 552 -34.30 17.08 25.04
CA ASP A 552 -34.04 17.54 26.40
C ASP A 552 -32.74 16.91 26.96
N ASN A 553 -32.47 15.64 26.63
CA ASN A 553 -31.20 14.98 26.95
C ASN A 553 -30.01 15.60 26.21
N MET A 554 -30.20 15.94 24.93
CA MET A 554 -29.16 16.62 24.12
C MET A 554 -28.89 18.04 24.64
N ARG A 555 -29.94 18.77 25.06
CA ARG A 555 -29.82 20.09 25.69
C ARG A 555 -29.06 20.00 27.02
N MET A 556 -29.34 18.99 27.85
CA MET A 556 -28.62 18.75 29.10
C MET A 556 -27.12 18.50 28.84
N ARG A 557 -26.81 17.65 27.84
CA ARG A 557 -25.43 17.36 27.43
C ARG A 557 -24.69 18.58 26.92
N VAL A 558 -25.36 19.45 26.16
CA VAL A 558 -24.76 20.72 25.70
C VAL A 558 -24.45 21.62 26.90
N SER A 559 -25.36 21.76 27.86
CA SER A 559 -25.09 22.54 29.09
C SER A 559 -23.98 21.92 29.97
N GLU A 560 -23.87 20.59 30.03
CA GLU A 560 -22.73 19.93 30.69
C GLU A 560 -21.41 20.22 29.99
N LEU A 561 -21.37 20.10 28.66
CA LEU A 561 -20.18 20.40 27.86
C LEU A 561 -19.78 21.88 27.95
N GLU A 562 -20.75 22.81 27.95
CA GLU A 562 -20.49 24.25 28.15
C GLU A 562 -19.88 24.52 29.55
N LYS A 563 -20.33 23.79 30.56
CA LYS A 563 -19.79 23.86 31.92
C LYS A 563 -18.38 23.27 32.00
N GLU A 564 -18.12 22.14 31.32
CA GLU A 564 -16.78 21.56 31.21
C GLU A 564 -15.82 22.48 30.45
N CYS A 565 -16.27 23.09 29.35
CA CYS A 565 -15.48 24.07 28.61
C CYS A 565 -15.15 25.30 29.46
N SER A 566 -16.11 25.76 30.28
CA SER A 566 -15.91 26.87 31.23
C SER A 566 -14.92 26.50 32.33
N ASN A 567 -15.03 25.29 32.90
CA ASN A 567 -14.09 24.79 33.91
C ASN A 567 -12.67 24.65 33.35
N MET A 568 -12.54 24.11 32.14
CA MET A 568 -11.25 23.94 31.47
C MET A 568 -10.63 25.31 31.15
N THR A 569 -11.43 26.31 30.78
CA THR A 569 -10.96 27.69 30.58
C THR A 569 -10.45 28.31 31.89
N GLN A 570 -11.15 28.08 33.00
CA GLN A 570 -10.69 28.54 34.33
C GLN A 570 -9.43 27.81 34.82
N GLU A 571 -9.28 26.51 34.54
CA GLU A 571 -8.07 25.73 34.83
C GLU A 571 -6.86 26.26 34.05
N ILE A 572 -7.05 26.57 32.76
CA ILE A 572 -6.02 27.19 31.90
C ILE A 572 -5.61 28.58 32.44
N GLU A 573 -6.57 29.38 32.90
CA GLU A 573 -6.27 30.68 33.52
C GLU A 573 -5.55 30.56 34.87
N LYS A 574 -5.85 29.53 35.67
CA LYS A 574 -5.15 29.23 36.93
C LYS A 574 -3.71 28.77 36.70
N LEU A 575 -3.47 27.96 35.67
CA LEU A 575 -2.14 27.54 35.25
C LEU A 575 -1.27 28.72 34.74
N GLY A 576 -1.90 29.79 34.26
CA GLY A 576 -1.23 31.03 33.85
C GLY A 576 -0.76 31.95 34.99
N ARG A 577 -1.09 31.67 36.26
CA ARG A 577 -0.76 32.52 37.43
C ARG A 577 0.16 31.84 38.46
N GLY A 578 0.99 30.88 38.06
CA GLY A 578 2.06 30.33 38.90
C GLY A 578 3.36 31.17 38.78
N LYS A 579 3.82 31.77 39.89
CA LYS A 579 5.12 32.46 39.98
C LYS A 579 6.28 31.44 39.98
N GLY A 580 7.15 31.47 38.98
CA GLY A 580 8.46 30.79 38.99
C GLY A 580 9.10 30.71 37.60
N PRO A 581 10.42 31.00 37.42
CA PRO A 581 11.00 31.21 36.11
C PRO A 581 11.54 29.91 35.52
N SER A 582 10.86 29.32 34.53
CA SER A 582 11.50 28.42 33.56
C SER A 582 10.53 28.00 32.45
N SER A 583 11.06 28.01 31.22
CA SER A 583 10.60 27.28 30.03
C SER A 583 9.50 27.91 29.15
N THR A 584 9.98 28.54 28.07
CA THR A 584 9.61 28.20 26.67
C THR A 584 8.16 27.82 26.36
N TRP A 585 7.19 28.69 26.66
CA TRP A 585 5.87 28.66 26.01
C TRP A 585 5.41 30.03 25.45
N GLY A 586 6.20 31.09 25.64
CA GLY A 586 5.83 32.45 25.21
C GLY A 586 5.91 32.75 23.71
N THR A 587 6.38 31.81 22.88
CA THR A 587 6.73 32.12 21.47
C THR A 587 5.78 31.50 20.44
N VAL A 588 4.85 30.62 20.83
CA VAL A 588 3.94 29.95 19.86
C VAL A 588 2.59 30.69 19.72
N SER A 589 2.15 31.44 20.73
CA SER A 589 0.86 32.15 20.68
C SER A 589 0.86 33.46 19.86
N LYS A 590 1.99 33.84 19.25
CA LYS A 590 2.06 34.99 18.32
C LYS A 590 2.07 34.62 16.83
N LYS A 591 2.04 33.32 16.49
CA LYS A 591 2.07 32.86 15.08
C LYS A 591 0.76 32.22 14.57
N PHE A 592 -0.24 32.02 15.42
CA PHE A 592 -1.60 31.67 15.01
C PHE A 592 -2.55 32.79 15.43
N GLY A 593 -2.85 33.68 14.48
CA GLY A 593 -3.75 34.81 14.65
C GLY A 593 -5.23 34.38 14.72
N PHE A 594 -5.67 33.88 15.86
CA PHE A 594 -7.10 33.77 16.18
C PHE A 594 -7.49 34.91 17.14
N LYS A 595 -7.92 36.05 16.59
CA LYS A 595 -8.77 37.00 17.32
C LYS A 595 -10.21 36.53 17.20
N LEU A 596 -10.64 35.61 18.06
CA LEU A 596 -12.07 35.35 18.23
C LEU A 596 -12.64 36.47 19.14
N LYS A 597 -13.26 37.47 18.54
CA LYS A 597 -14.12 38.42 19.26
C LYS A 597 -15.45 37.69 19.49
N SER A 598 -15.72 37.21 20.70
CA SER A 598 -17.07 36.74 21.02
C SER A 598 -17.96 37.98 21.24
N GLN A 599 -18.89 38.19 20.32
CA GLN A 599 -20.00 39.10 20.52
C GLN A 599 -21.21 38.22 20.83
N MET A 600 -21.51 38.05 22.12
CA MET A 600 -22.74 37.39 22.56
C MET A 600 -23.91 38.35 22.31
N CYS A 601 -24.77 38.03 21.35
CA CYS A 601 -26.10 38.63 21.21
C CYS A 601 -27.01 38.04 22.30
N SER A 602 -27.25 38.77 23.37
CA SER A 602 -28.40 38.51 24.25
C SER A 602 -29.66 39.07 23.58
N ALA A 603 -30.49 38.18 23.04
CA ALA A 603 -31.86 38.52 22.70
C ALA A 603 -32.65 38.66 24.01
N GLN A 604 -33.05 39.88 24.34
CA GLN A 604 -33.83 40.21 25.52
C GLN A 604 -35.32 40.08 25.16
N GLU A 605 -35.99 39.09 25.75
CA GLU A 605 -37.45 38.92 25.64
C GLU A 605 -38.18 40.10 26.29
N ASN A 606 -39.05 40.72 25.52
CA ASN A 606 -39.99 41.76 25.97
C ASN A 606 -41.01 41.15 26.93
N SER A 607 -41.11 41.67 28.15
CA SER A 607 -42.21 41.41 29.07
C SER A 607 -43.15 42.62 29.15
N ILE A 608 -44.45 42.32 29.07
CA ILE A 608 -45.57 43.26 28.99
C ILE A 608 -45.98 43.72 30.40
N SER A 609 -46.17 45.04 30.52
CA SER A 609 -46.99 45.82 31.46
C SER A 609 -46.90 45.60 32.98
N ASN A 610 -46.56 46.68 33.70
CA ASN A 610 -47.47 47.20 34.73
C ASN A 610 -47.26 48.72 34.95
N GLN A 611 -48.35 49.47 34.82
CA GLN A 611 -48.45 50.89 35.15
C GLN A 611 -48.36 51.12 36.65
N LYS A 612 -47.68 52.20 37.08
CA LYS A 612 -48.23 53.22 37.99
C LYS A 612 -47.26 54.39 38.24
N ASN A 613 -47.82 55.60 38.12
CA ASN A 613 -47.44 56.88 38.75
C ASN A 613 -46.03 57.42 38.49
N GLY A 614 -45.79 58.67 38.09
CA GLY A 614 -46.59 59.88 38.06
C GLY A 614 -45.63 61.07 38.24
N ASN A 615 -45.93 62.20 37.58
CA ASN A 615 -45.22 63.50 37.61
C ASN A 615 -43.79 63.53 37.02
N GLY A 616 -43.41 64.45 36.14
CA GLY A 616 -44.11 65.59 35.55
C GLY A 616 -43.08 66.59 35.00
N LYS A 617 -43.46 67.34 33.95
CA LYS A 617 -42.91 68.64 33.50
C LYS A 617 -41.44 68.63 32.98
N ILE A 618 -40.99 69.41 32.01
CA ILE A 618 -41.48 70.50 31.14
C ILE A 618 -40.34 70.78 30.13
N GLU A 619 -40.69 71.12 28.88
CA GLU A 619 -40.05 72.08 27.92
C GLU A 619 -38.50 72.11 27.73
N LYS A 620 -37.85 72.57 26.66
CA LYS A 620 -38.10 73.23 25.36
C LYS A 620 -36.71 73.20 24.65
N VAL A 621 -36.60 72.82 23.38
CA VAL A 621 -36.56 73.70 22.18
C VAL A 621 -35.20 74.38 21.90
N GLN A 622 -34.67 74.12 20.68
CA GLN A 622 -33.94 74.98 19.70
C GLN A 622 -32.69 75.78 20.18
N GLU A 623 -31.67 76.17 19.39
CA GLU A 623 -31.54 76.47 17.96
C GLU A 623 -30.05 76.69 17.60
N MET A 624 -29.70 76.33 16.36
CA MET A 624 -28.92 77.04 15.32
C MET A 624 -27.73 78.03 15.57
N LYS A 625 -26.76 77.89 14.62
CA LYS A 625 -25.96 78.92 13.88
C LYS A 625 -24.81 79.66 14.62
N VAL A 626 -23.71 80.15 14.03
CA VAL A 626 -23.23 80.37 12.64
C VAL A 626 -21.70 80.69 12.59
N GLU A 627 -21.11 80.48 11.40
CA GLU A 627 -19.86 80.93 10.71
C GLU A 627 -18.77 81.85 11.32
N HIS A 628 -17.51 81.65 10.87
CA HIS A 628 -16.68 82.56 10.01
C HIS A 628 -15.30 81.91 9.64
N LYS A 629 -14.93 81.70 8.36
CA LYS A 629 -14.11 82.50 7.38
C LYS A 629 -12.70 82.93 7.89
N LYS A 630 -11.52 82.74 7.26
CA LYS A 630 -10.92 82.99 5.92
C LYS A 630 -9.52 82.28 5.85
N TYR A 631 -9.07 81.61 4.78
CA TYR A 631 -8.37 82.02 3.53
C TYR A 631 -6.89 82.51 3.58
N SER A 632 -6.04 81.88 2.72
CA SER A 632 -4.88 82.36 1.88
C SER A 632 -3.59 81.53 2.04
N SER A 633 -3.18 80.66 1.09
CA SER A 633 -2.37 80.86 -0.17
C SER A 633 -0.84 80.85 0.08
N LYS A 634 -0.04 79.88 -0.44
CA LYS A 634 0.66 79.84 -1.76
C LYS A 634 1.88 80.79 -1.84
N ASP A 635 3.02 80.54 -2.51
CA ASP A 635 3.52 79.66 -3.59
C ASP A 635 5.03 79.35 -3.26
N ASP A 636 5.83 78.48 -3.90
CA ASP A 636 6.00 78.06 -5.31
C ASP A 636 6.21 76.54 -5.47
#